data_AF-A0A388Q8G0-F1
#
_entry.id   AF-A0A388Q8G0-F1
#
_cell.length_a   1.000
_cell.length_b   1.000
_cell.length_c   1.000
_cell.angle_alpha   90.00
_cell.angle_beta   90.00
_cell.angle_gamma   90.00
#
_symmetry.space_group_name_H-M   'P 1'
#
loop_
_entity.id
_entity.type
_entity.pdbx_description
1 polymer ?
#
loop_
_entity_poly.entity_id
_entity_poly.type
_entity_poly.pdbx_seq_one_letter_code
_entity_poly.pdbx_strand_id
1 'polypeptide(L)'
;MKLKLWQKTALWIVGLPLAVVLLLAALPTHDEPVIPDAELTVGAQARGSSSGLQVPFPQPVGNSANPSTPEKVELGRLLFFDAALSTNNQLACASCHNPALGFSDGKQLAQGSATLTRNTPALYGVAYSRSLFWDGRAPTLEEQSLTPLTNHAEMAVDPAQLETELAKMPRYTELFSAAFPNQSTSIKFEQVTFALAAFERTLFANNTPFDRYAAGDSTALSSSQKRGLALFRSGATGCYNCHPGPLFTNGSFERLGMNSSDNGRADVTGNAADRGAFKVPTLRNIALSAPYMHDGSLPTLEAVVDMYATGKGLRASADARPAGTLSRFIRPFELSTAERTDLVNFLYALTDESSTPAVPQNVPSGLPVTDAPANSGRAAAAAANTGSSQPTARAATTLRVRSGTSIQTVVDSAIPGDIVEIEAGTYNEAVVTDTPGITLRGIADAAGKQPVLDGKGQHANGISATGNNLVIENLTLRNYRNNGVFVDGATGIVLRDLFVEDTGVYGVYPVHCSDVLIERVTATGVNDAGIYVGQCRNIVVRDSIGYGNVIGIEVENSIGAEVYNNEAYGNSVGIFIDLLPNLPSKASRGTRLHNNISRDNNLANFSTPEMTSAMLPNGVGILVLGADDVEIYDNKLNDNNTVGLAVFSAAPFFENLDIDPNPERLHAHGNTYSSNGSAPDKLVVKLGLYGADVLWDASNWSPRFDDQIEGAFPPALPATGWPVLLRRAYWQLLNFVINTLG
;
A
#
# COMPACT_ATOMS: atom_id res chain seq x y z
N MET A 1 5.34 69.01 -15.68
CA MET A 1 4.68 68.97 -17.01
C MET A 1 3.25 68.43 -16.82
N LYS A 2 2.19 69.19 -17.11
CA LYS A 2 0.79 68.74 -16.92
C LYS A 2 0.38 67.82 -18.07
N LEU A 3 0.08 66.55 -17.79
CA LEU A 3 -0.41 65.58 -18.78
C LEU A 3 -1.70 66.09 -19.44
N LYS A 4 -1.79 65.99 -20.77
CA LYS A 4 -2.99 66.31 -21.56
C LYS A 4 -4.12 65.33 -21.22
N LEU A 5 -5.38 65.74 -21.40
CA LEU A 5 -6.56 64.93 -21.04
C LEU A 5 -6.50 63.52 -21.64
N TRP A 6 -6.16 63.38 -22.93
CA TRP A 6 -6.02 62.07 -23.59
C TRP A 6 -4.93 61.18 -22.98
N GLN A 7 -3.86 61.76 -22.43
CA GLN A 7 -2.80 60.99 -21.75
C GLN A 7 -3.27 60.50 -20.38
N LYS A 8 -4.09 61.29 -19.67
CA LYS A 8 -4.75 60.85 -18.43
C LYS A 8 -5.76 59.76 -18.73
N THR A 9 -6.57 59.92 -19.78
CA THR A 9 -7.53 58.91 -20.22
C THR A 9 -6.83 57.62 -20.65
N ALA A 10 -5.71 57.69 -21.38
CA ALA A 10 -4.90 56.52 -21.71
C ALA A 10 -4.28 55.85 -20.46
N LEU A 11 -3.83 56.63 -19.47
CA LEU A 11 -3.34 56.09 -18.20
C LEU A 11 -4.43 55.35 -17.41
N TRP A 12 -5.66 55.86 -17.40
CA TRP A 12 -6.78 55.23 -16.70
C TRP A 12 -7.35 54.03 -17.46
N ILE A 13 -7.41 54.08 -18.80
CA ILE A 13 -7.99 53.01 -19.63
C ILE A 13 -6.99 51.88 -19.88
N VAL A 14 -5.69 52.17 -19.98
CA VAL A 14 -4.66 51.17 -20.30
C VAL A 14 -3.69 50.97 -19.15
N GLY A 15 -3.22 52.05 -18.53
CA GLY A 15 -2.22 51.99 -17.46
C GLY A 15 -2.72 51.33 -16.18
N LEU A 16 -3.96 51.62 -15.76
CA LEU A 16 -4.53 51.04 -14.54
C LEU A 16 -4.84 49.54 -14.69
N PRO A 17 -5.49 49.05 -15.76
CA PRO A 17 -5.65 47.61 -15.98
C PRO A 17 -4.32 46.87 -16.10
N LEU A 18 -3.34 47.46 -16.80
CA LEU A 18 -1.99 46.89 -16.91
C LEU A 18 -1.29 46.80 -15.55
N ALA A 19 -1.41 47.83 -14.71
CA ALA A 19 -0.86 47.81 -13.35
C ALA A 19 -1.53 46.75 -12.47
N VAL A 20 -2.85 46.56 -12.59
CA VAL A 20 -3.58 45.50 -11.88
C VAL A 20 -3.13 44.11 -12.35
N VAL A 21 -2.99 43.89 -13.66
CA VAL A 21 -2.47 42.63 -14.22
C VAL A 21 -1.06 42.36 -13.70
N LEU A 22 -0.17 43.35 -13.73
CA LEU A 22 1.20 43.20 -13.20
C LEU A 22 1.20 42.91 -11.69
N LEU A 23 0.32 43.55 -10.93
CA LEU A 23 0.21 43.37 -9.49
C LEU A 23 -0.33 41.96 -9.14
N LEU A 24 -1.39 41.51 -9.82
CA LEU A 24 -1.92 40.16 -9.65
C LEU A 24 -0.89 39.10 -10.10
N ALA A 25 -0.22 39.30 -11.22
CA ALA A 25 0.80 38.38 -11.71
C ALA A 25 2.05 38.30 -10.82
N ALA A 26 2.31 39.33 -10.01
CA ALA A 26 3.43 39.39 -9.08
C ALA A 26 3.10 38.79 -7.69
N LEU A 27 1.84 38.43 -7.43
CA LEU A 27 1.50 37.69 -6.22
C LEU A 27 2.21 36.32 -6.23
N PRO A 28 2.64 35.83 -5.05
CA PRO A 28 3.29 34.52 -4.96
C PRO A 28 2.40 33.45 -5.61
N THR A 29 3.00 32.66 -6.49
CA THR A 29 2.43 31.37 -6.90
C THR A 29 2.87 30.34 -5.87
N HIS A 30 1.99 29.38 -5.57
CA HIS A 30 2.42 28.16 -4.91
C HIS A 30 3.22 27.37 -5.95
N ASP A 31 4.51 27.68 -6.09
CA ASP A 31 5.43 26.85 -6.86
C ASP A 31 5.88 25.70 -5.94
N GLU A 32 5.79 24.45 -6.42
CA GLU A 32 6.02 23.25 -5.63
C GLU A 32 7.42 23.20 -4.97
N PRO A 33 7.52 22.59 -3.77
CA PRO A 33 8.77 21.95 -3.37
C PRO A 33 9.05 20.78 -4.34
N VAL A 34 10.23 20.78 -4.97
CA VAL A 34 10.68 19.64 -5.79
C VAL A 34 10.69 18.38 -4.92
N ILE A 35 9.71 17.48 -5.12
CA ILE A 35 9.72 16.15 -4.51
C ILE A 35 10.96 15.43 -5.05
N PRO A 36 11.95 15.08 -4.20
CA PRO A 36 13.16 14.42 -4.65
C PRO A 36 12.83 13.11 -5.36
N ASP A 37 13.59 12.73 -6.39
CA ASP A 37 13.38 11.47 -7.11
C ASP A 37 13.38 10.23 -6.19
N ALA A 38 13.99 10.33 -5.01
CA ALA A 38 14.00 9.32 -3.97
C ALA A 38 12.64 9.11 -3.25
N GLU A 39 11.75 10.09 -3.26
CA GLU A 39 10.37 10.01 -2.73
C GLU A 39 9.37 9.54 -3.80
N LEU A 40 9.78 9.49 -5.06
CA LEU A 40 9.01 8.91 -6.16
C LEU A 40 9.06 7.37 -6.14
N THR A 41 8.91 6.69 -5.00
CA THR A 41 9.03 5.22 -4.95
C THR A 41 7.90 4.55 -5.74
N VAL A 42 8.12 4.41 -7.04
CA VAL A 42 7.25 3.78 -8.03
C VAL A 42 8.05 2.61 -8.57
N GLY A 43 7.64 1.39 -8.23
CA GLY A 43 8.33 0.14 -8.61
C GLY A 43 9.54 -0.23 -7.74
N ALA A 44 9.41 -0.20 -6.42
CA ALA A 44 10.49 -0.44 -5.45
C ALA A 44 10.97 -1.91 -5.36
N GLN A 45 11.41 -2.49 -6.47
CA GLN A 45 12.21 -3.72 -6.46
C GLN A 45 13.64 -3.43 -5.98
N ALA A 46 14.24 -4.37 -5.26
CA ALA A 46 15.67 -4.39 -5.07
C ALA A 46 16.38 -4.48 -6.44
N ARG A 47 17.45 -3.68 -6.63
CA ARG A 47 18.23 -3.71 -7.88
C ARG A 47 18.72 -5.12 -8.19
N GLY A 48 18.43 -5.61 -9.39
CA GLY A 48 18.81 -6.95 -9.84
C GLY A 48 17.90 -8.08 -9.36
N SER A 49 16.80 -7.77 -8.67
CA SER A 49 15.76 -8.76 -8.35
C SER A 49 15.15 -9.35 -9.61
N SER A 50 14.79 -10.64 -9.55
CA SER A 50 14.03 -11.32 -10.61
C SER A 50 12.51 -11.21 -10.42
N SER A 51 12.04 -10.66 -9.30
CA SER A 51 10.60 -10.52 -8.99
C SER A 51 10.29 -9.30 -8.11
N GLY A 52 9.00 -8.95 -8.05
CA GLY A 52 8.46 -7.87 -7.22
C GLY A 52 8.47 -8.10 -5.71
N LEU A 53 9.01 -9.24 -5.26
CA LEU A 53 8.94 -9.66 -3.85
C LEU A 53 10.13 -9.18 -3.02
N GLN A 54 11.27 -8.92 -3.65
CA GLN A 54 12.48 -8.48 -2.95
C GLN A 54 12.47 -6.97 -2.74
N VAL A 55 12.17 -6.55 -1.52
CA VAL A 55 12.21 -5.14 -1.10
C VAL A 55 13.31 -4.97 -0.03
N PRO A 56 14.19 -3.96 -0.13
CA PRO A 56 15.21 -3.71 0.88
C PRO A 56 14.58 -3.40 2.26
N PHE A 57 15.16 -3.96 3.33
CA PHE A 57 14.77 -3.56 4.69
C PHE A 57 15.10 -2.08 4.93
N PRO A 58 14.21 -1.33 5.61
CA PRO A 58 14.54 0.03 6.02
C PRO A 58 15.68 0.02 7.04
N GLN A 59 16.26 1.19 7.32
CA GLN A 59 17.22 1.28 8.43
C GLN A 59 16.48 1.17 9.78
N PRO A 60 17.04 0.46 10.78
CA PRO A 60 16.50 0.47 12.13
C PRO A 60 16.42 1.90 12.69
N VAL A 61 15.46 2.14 13.59
CA VAL A 61 15.33 3.38 14.34
C VAL A 61 16.52 3.48 15.31
N GLY A 62 17.55 4.22 14.88
CA GLY A 62 18.72 4.51 15.68
C GLY A 62 18.44 5.52 16.79
N ASN A 63 19.28 5.49 17.82
CA ASN A 63 19.36 6.55 18.84
C ASN A 63 20.81 7.04 18.89
N SER A 64 21.06 8.29 18.48
CA SER A 64 22.41 8.85 18.44
C SER A 64 23.04 9.00 19.84
N ALA A 65 22.22 9.14 20.89
CA ALA A 65 22.68 9.13 22.28
C ALA A 65 23.02 7.72 22.78
N ASN A 66 22.47 6.67 22.13
CA ASN A 66 22.74 5.27 22.48
C ASN A 66 23.11 4.42 21.26
N PRO A 67 24.31 4.60 20.69
CA PRO A 67 24.80 3.70 19.64
C PRO A 67 24.99 2.29 20.20
N SER A 68 24.54 1.27 19.46
CA SER A 68 24.73 -0.14 19.80
C SER A 68 26.20 -0.54 19.63
N THR A 69 26.76 -1.22 20.64
CA THR A 69 28.07 -1.89 20.57
C THR A 69 27.94 -3.34 21.03
N PRO A 70 28.85 -4.25 20.65
CA PRO A 70 28.83 -5.63 21.12
C PRO A 70 28.76 -5.76 22.65
N GLU A 71 29.47 -4.89 23.37
CA GLU A 71 29.51 -4.88 24.84
C GLU A 71 28.16 -4.46 25.44
N LYS A 72 27.49 -3.46 24.86
CA LYS A 72 26.13 -3.06 25.28
C LYS A 72 25.10 -4.14 24.97
N VAL A 73 25.22 -4.79 23.82
CA VAL A 73 24.34 -5.90 23.41
C VAL A 73 24.48 -7.07 24.39
N GLU A 74 25.70 -7.45 24.76
CA GLU A 74 25.91 -8.56 25.71
C GLU A 74 25.45 -8.20 27.13
N LEU A 75 25.74 -6.99 27.60
CA LEU A 75 25.21 -6.50 28.88
C LEU A 75 23.67 -6.51 28.88
N GLY A 76 23.05 -5.97 27.82
CA GLY A 76 21.61 -5.96 27.64
C GLY A 76 21.01 -7.35 27.61
N ARG A 77 21.66 -8.29 26.91
CA ARG A 77 21.24 -9.69 26.87
C ARG A 77 21.23 -10.28 28.26
N LEU A 78 22.28 -10.10 29.06
CA LEU A 78 22.31 -10.65 30.42
C LEU A 78 21.23 -10.02 31.31
N LEU A 79 21.08 -8.70 31.27
CA LEU A 79 20.05 -7.97 32.01
C LEU A 79 18.63 -8.44 31.63
N PHE A 80 18.35 -8.68 30.35
CA PHE A 80 17.04 -9.10 29.85
C PHE A 80 16.54 -10.42 30.47
N PHE A 81 17.46 -11.32 30.83
CA PHE A 81 17.17 -12.61 31.45
C PHE A 81 17.35 -12.62 32.97
N ASP A 82 17.80 -11.51 33.58
CA ASP A 82 18.13 -11.47 35.00
C ASP A 82 16.95 -10.93 35.82
N ALA A 83 16.41 -11.76 36.72
CA ALA A 83 15.30 -11.37 37.58
C ALA A 83 15.67 -10.30 38.62
N ALA A 84 16.97 -9.98 38.77
CA ALA A 84 17.48 -8.87 39.59
C ALA A 84 16.94 -7.49 39.16
N LEU A 85 16.32 -7.39 37.97
CA LEU A 85 15.66 -6.18 37.50
C LEU A 85 14.29 -5.93 38.13
N SER A 86 13.77 -6.85 38.95
CA SER A 86 12.48 -6.73 39.64
C SER A 86 12.64 -6.60 41.14
N THR A 87 11.75 -5.84 41.79
CA THR A 87 11.82 -5.58 43.24
C THR A 87 11.77 -6.83 44.11
N ASN A 88 11.18 -7.92 43.63
CA ASN A 88 11.08 -9.20 44.35
C ASN A 88 12.05 -10.27 43.84
N ASN A 89 12.91 -9.96 42.87
CA ASN A 89 13.82 -10.92 42.23
C ASN A 89 13.13 -12.13 41.57
N GLN A 90 11.89 -11.97 41.10
CA GLN A 90 11.09 -13.05 40.48
C GLN A 90 10.78 -12.83 39.00
N LEU A 91 10.92 -11.60 38.49
CA LEU A 91 10.58 -11.24 37.12
C LEU A 91 11.79 -10.69 36.38
N ALA A 92 12.06 -11.23 35.20
CA ALA A 92 12.96 -10.66 34.21
C ALA A 92 12.14 -10.17 33.01
N CYS A 93 12.75 -9.41 32.09
CA CYS A 93 12.11 -9.06 30.82
C CYS A 93 11.67 -10.34 30.07
N ALA A 94 12.52 -11.37 30.09
CA ALA A 94 12.26 -12.69 29.52
C ALA A 94 11.07 -13.46 30.14
N SER A 95 10.60 -13.08 31.34
CA SER A 95 9.41 -13.70 31.96
C SER A 95 8.14 -13.39 31.17
N CYS A 96 8.04 -12.17 30.62
CA CYS A 96 6.94 -11.76 29.75
C CYS A 96 7.31 -11.84 28.26
N HIS A 97 8.59 -11.69 27.92
CA HIS A 97 9.08 -11.72 26.54
C HIS A 97 9.99 -12.94 26.32
N ASN A 98 9.41 -14.13 26.42
CA ASN A 98 10.14 -15.39 26.35
C ASN A 98 10.54 -15.71 24.91
N PRO A 99 11.84 -15.93 24.59
CA PRO A 99 12.28 -16.27 23.24
C PRO A 99 11.58 -17.50 22.64
N ALA A 100 11.24 -18.49 23.46
CA ALA A 100 10.56 -19.70 23.00
C ALA A 100 9.13 -19.43 22.48
N LEU A 101 8.53 -18.33 22.94
CA LEU A 101 7.17 -17.86 22.62
C LEU A 101 7.19 -16.61 21.75
N GLY A 102 8.22 -16.45 20.90
CA GLY A 102 8.26 -15.32 19.98
C GLY A 102 8.59 -13.98 20.65
N PHE A 103 9.22 -14.02 21.84
CA PHE A 103 9.34 -12.87 22.73
C PHE A 103 7.98 -12.32 23.19
N SER A 104 7.00 -13.20 23.42
CA SER A 104 5.79 -12.96 24.21
C SER A 104 5.69 -13.97 25.37
N ASP A 105 4.55 -14.03 26.08
CA ASP A 105 4.36 -14.89 27.25
C ASP A 105 3.38 -16.05 27.04
N GLY A 106 2.76 -16.16 25.86
CA GLY A 106 1.77 -17.18 25.56
C GLY A 106 0.46 -17.04 26.33
N LYS A 107 0.18 -15.88 26.93
CA LYS A 107 -1.02 -15.64 27.75
C LYS A 107 -1.94 -14.64 27.08
N GLN A 108 -3.24 -14.73 27.42
CA GLN A 108 -4.22 -13.76 26.93
C GLN A 108 -3.87 -12.34 27.38
N LEU A 109 -3.64 -12.16 28.69
CA LEU A 109 -3.21 -10.89 29.28
C LEU A 109 -1.88 -11.07 29.99
N ALA A 110 -1.03 -10.05 29.90
CA ALA A 110 0.31 -10.07 30.47
C ALA A 110 0.27 -10.28 31.99
N GLN A 111 1.24 -11.03 32.50
CA GLN A 111 1.36 -11.36 33.91
C GLN A 111 2.69 -10.87 34.46
N GLY A 112 2.67 -9.70 35.09
CA GLY A 112 3.77 -9.20 35.90
C GLY A 112 3.57 -9.54 37.38
N SER A 113 3.91 -8.61 38.26
CA SER A 113 3.55 -8.68 39.68
C SER A 113 2.02 -8.68 39.90
N ALA A 114 1.26 -8.22 38.91
CA ALA A 114 -0.18 -8.38 38.80
C ALA A 114 -0.57 -8.69 37.34
N THR A 115 -1.83 -9.06 37.11
CA THR A 115 -2.38 -9.19 35.74
C THR A 115 -2.60 -7.82 35.12
N LEU A 116 -2.11 -7.62 33.90
CA LEU A 116 -2.28 -6.39 33.11
C LEU A 116 -3.54 -6.44 32.25
N THR A 117 -3.80 -5.34 31.53
CA THR A 117 -4.99 -5.18 30.68
C THR A 117 -4.79 -5.57 29.21
N ARG A 118 -3.56 -5.88 28.79
CA ARG A 118 -3.21 -6.19 27.40
C ARG A 118 -2.36 -7.45 27.30
N ASN A 119 -2.42 -8.10 26.14
CA ASN A 119 -1.51 -9.16 25.72
C ASN A 119 -0.07 -8.61 25.57
N THR A 120 0.92 -9.43 25.92
CA THR A 120 2.34 -9.07 25.76
C THR A 120 2.75 -9.10 24.28
N PRO A 121 3.10 -7.95 23.66
CA PRO A 121 3.48 -7.93 22.25
C PRO A 121 4.82 -8.64 22.03
N ALA A 122 4.96 -9.32 20.89
CA ALA A 122 6.24 -9.87 20.44
C ALA A 122 7.28 -8.75 20.19
N LEU A 123 8.57 -9.06 20.41
CA LEU A 123 9.67 -8.10 20.24
C LEU A 123 10.43 -8.22 18.91
N TYR A 124 10.10 -9.19 18.06
CA TYR A 124 10.75 -9.29 16.75
C TYR A 124 10.50 -8.03 15.89
N GLY A 125 11.57 -7.45 15.36
CA GLY A 125 11.50 -6.26 14.51
C GLY A 125 11.21 -4.96 15.26
N VAL A 126 11.25 -4.97 16.60
CA VAL A 126 10.95 -3.79 17.42
C VAL A 126 11.90 -2.61 17.11
N ALA A 127 13.12 -2.91 16.66
CA ALA A 127 14.11 -1.94 16.20
C ALA A 127 13.63 -1.03 15.05
N TYR A 128 12.64 -1.46 14.27
CA TYR A 128 12.10 -0.70 13.13
C TYR A 128 10.84 0.10 13.48
N SER A 129 10.33 -0.04 14.71
CA SER A 129 9.11 0.62 15.16
C SER A 129 9.42 2.04 15.63
N ARG A 130 8.76 3.04 15.03
CA ARG A 130 8.85 4.45 15.47
C ARG A 130 7.94 4.78 16.66
N SER A 131 7.01 3.89 16.96
CA SER A 131 6.08 3.99 18.09
C SER A 131 5.97 2.62 18.74
N LEU A 132 6.14 2.55 20.05
CA LEU A 132 6.22 1.32 20.84
C LEU A 132 5.01 1.20 21.77
N PHE A 133 4.78 -0.02 22.29
CA PHE A 133 3.50 -0.47 22.84
C PHE A 133 2.38 -0.60 21.80
N TRP A 134 1.27 -1.21 22.21
CA TRP A 134 0.06 -1.38 21.39
C TRP A 134 -0.59 -0.06 20.95
N ASP A 135 -0.44 1.01 21.72
CA ASP A 135 -1.02 2.34 21.45
C ASP A 135 0.01 3.37 20.95
N GLY A 136 1.28 2.98 20.88
CA GLY A 136 2.35 3.82 20.33
C GLY A 136 2.84 4.92 21.27
N ARG A 137 2.61 4.82 22.58
CA ARG A 137 2.93 5.88 23.55
C ARG A 137 4.42 6.19 23.71
N ALA A 138 5.31 5.23 23.41
CA ALA A 138 6.76 5.44 23.56
C ALA A 138 7.46 5.61 22.20
N PRO A 139 8.29 6.66 22.02
CA PRO A 139 9.00 6.95 20.78
C PRO A 139 10.33 6.21 20.62
N THR A 140 10.92 5.70 21.71
CA THR A 140 12.24 5.03 21.69
C THR A 140 12.25 3.78 22.57
N LEU A 141 13.13 2.82 22.25
CA LEU A 141 13.29 1.59 23.05
C LEU A 141 13.76 1.92 24.47
N GLU A 142 14.66 2.90 24.63
CA GLU A 142 15.14 3.32 25.94
C GLU A 142 13.99 3.80 26.85
N GLU A 143 13.05 4.58 26.30
CA GLU A 143 11.86 5.06 27.03
C GLU A 143 10.82 3.94 27.21
N GLN A 144 10.71 3.04 26.25
CA GLN A 144 9.85 1.86 26.35
C GLN A 144 10.30 0.98 27.50
N SER A 145 11.60 0.65 27.64
CA SER A 145 12.11 -0.23 28.70
C SER A 145 11.98 0.38 30.11
N LEU A 146 11.98 1.71 30.24
CA LEU A 146 11.75 2.42 31.51
C LEU A 146 10.39 2.08 32.13
N THR A 147 9.35 2.02 31.30
CA THR A 147 7.96 1.84 31.75
C THR A 147 7.73 0.50 32.47
N PRO A 148 8.01 -0.68 31.90
CA PRO A 148 7.78 -1.97 32.56
C PRO A 148 8.69 -2.18 33.78
N LEU A 149 9.91 -1.63 33.76
CA LEU A 149 10.83 -1.69 34.91
C LEU A 149 10.20 -1.03 36.14
N THR A 150 9.63 0.16 35.98
CA THR A 150 9.10 0.97 37.10
C THR A 150 7.62 0.73 37.42
N ASN A 151 6.84 0.14 36.50
CA ASN A 151 5.42 -0.10 36.69
C ASN A 151 5.16 -1.11 37.83
N HIS A 152 4.35 -0.72 38.81
CA HIS A 152 4.00 -1.54 39.98
C HIS A 152 3.27 -2.86 39.65
N ALA A 153 2.54 -2.91 38.54
CA ALA A 153 1.89 -4.14 38.07
C ALA A 153 2.86 -5.08 37.33
N GLU A 154 4.03 -4.58 36.95
CA GLU A 154 5.06 -5.29 36.19
C GLU A 154 6.25 -5.62 37.09
N MET A 155 7.38 -4.94 36.97
CA MET A 155 8.62 -5.24 37.71
C MET A 155 8.81 -4.39 38.98
N ALA A 156 8.10 -3.27 39.07
CA ALA A 156 7.99 -2.40 40.25
C ALA A 156 9.32 -1.89 40.83
N VAL A 157 10.38 -1.76 40.03
CA VAL A 157 11.74 -1.43 40.48
C VAL A 157 11.86 0.04 40.87
N ASP A 158 12.57 0.31 41.97
CA ASP A 158 13.08 1.65 42.29
C ASP A 158 14.44 1.86 41.59
N PRO A 159 14.59 2.87 40.71
CA PRO A 159 15.83 3.08 39.96
C PRO A 159 17.09 3.24 40.82
N ALA A 160 17.00 3.97 41.94
CA ALA A 160 18.17 4.23 42.78
C ALA A 160 18.59 2.99 43.59
N GLN A 161 17.61 2.20 44.01
CA GLN A 161 17.85 0.89 44.62
C GLN A 161 18.52 -0.06 43.62
N LEU A 162 18.03 -0.14 42.39
CA LEU A 162 18.60 -1.01 41.36
C LEU A 162 20.06 -0.64 41.04
N GLU A 163 20.37 0.66 40.90
CA GLU A 163 21.76 1.13 40.73
C GLU A 163 22.67 0.59 41.84
N THR A 164 22.20 0.65 43.10
CA THR A 164 22.93 0.19 44.28
C THR A 164 23.09 -1.33 44.31
N GLU A 165 22.08 -2.08 43.87
CA GLU A 165 22.10 -3.54 43.86
C GLU A 165 23.02 -4.09 42.76
N LEU A 166 22.93 -3.57 41.54
CA LEU A 166 23.81 -3.95 40.44
C LEU A 166 25.28 -3.62 40.75
N ALA A 167 25.54 -2.49 41.43
CA ALA A 167 26.90 -2.10 41.82
C ALA A 167 27.53 -3.02 42.88
N LYS A 168 26.74 -3.83 43.60
CA LYS A 168 27.26 -4.85 44.54
C LYS A 168 27.67 -6.15 43.84
N MET A 169 27.35 -6.31 42.56
CA MET A 169 27.65 -7.52 41.79
C MET A 169 28.90 -7.29 40.92
N PRO A 170 30.06 -7.89 41.27
CA PRO A 170 31.34 -7.58 40.59
C PRO A 170 31.27 -7.77 39.07
N ARG A 171 30.55 -8.80 38.62
CA ARG A 171 30.38 -9.09 37.20
C ARG A 171 29.60 -8.00 36.46
N TYR A 172 28.58 -7.39 37.08
CA TYR A 172 27.90 -6.26 36.45
C TYR A 172 28.79 -5.03 36.41
N THR A 173 29.55 -4.73 37.46
CA THR A 173 30.52 -3.61 37.43
C THR A 173 31.50 -3.71 36.25
N GLU A 174 32.02 -4.91 35.98
CA GLU A 174 32.88 -5.18 34.82
C GLU A 174 32.15 -4.93 33.49
N LEU A 175 30.94 -5.50 33.34
CA LEU A 175 30.16 -5.40 32.10
C LEU A 175 29.72 -3.95 31.80
N PHE A 176 29.27 -3.19 32.80
CA PHE A 176 28.93 -1.78 32.65
C PHE A 176 30.16 -0.94 32.28
N SER A 177 31.31 -1.21 32.89
CA SER A 177 32.56 -0.51 32.56
C SER A 177 32.99 -0.75 31.10
N ALA A 178 32.80 -1.99 30.60
CA ALA A 178 33.10 -2.33 29.21
C ALA A 178 32.10 -1.71 28.21
N ALA A 179 30.81 -1.68 28.57
CA ALA A 179 29.74 -1.15 27.73
C ALA A 179 29.72 0.40 27.67
N PHE A 180 30.23 1.07 28.71
CA PHE A 180 30.21 2.52 28.86
C PHE A 180 31.59 3.11 29.27
N PRO A 181 32.67 2.89 28.50
CA PRO A 181 34.05 3.18 28.92
C PRO A 181 34.37 4.67 29.13
N ASN A 182 33.54 5.58 28.59
CA ASN A 182 33.72 7.03 28.69
C ASN A 182 32.69 7.71 29.61
N GLN A 183 31.98 6.93 30.44
CA GLN A 183 30.98 7.43 31.38
C GLN A 183 31.42 7.20 32.83
N SER A 184 30.59 7.65 33.78
CA SER A 184 30.80 7.46 35.22
C SER A 184 31.11 6.01 35.58
N THR A 185 32.01 5.80 36.56
CA THR A 185 32.30 4.48 37.13
C THR A 185 31.18 3.92 37.99
N SER A 186 30.17 4.73 38.35
CA SER A 186 28.95 4.25 39.00
C SER A 186 27.91 3.88 37.96
N ILE A 187 27.30 2.71 38.14
CA ILE A 187 26.19 2.21 37.31
C ILE A 187 25.02 3.17 37.42
N LYS A 188 24.44 3.55 36.28
CA LYS A 188 23.25 4.40 36.17
C LYS A 188 22.08 3.68 35.57
N PHE A 189 20.87 3.99 36.04
CA PHE A 189 19.65 3.37 35.55
C PHE A 189 19.44 3.61 34.03
N GLU A 190 19.83 4.78 33.53
CA GLU A 190 19.86 5.06 32.08
C GLU A 190 20.77 4.08 31.31
N GLN A 191 21.89 3.65 31.88
CA GLN A 191 22.76 2.66 31.25
C GLN A 191 22.08 1.28 31.17
N VAL A 192 21.21 0.95 32.12
CA VAL A 192 20.38 -0.28 32.10
C VAL A 192 19.44 -0.23 30.90
N THR A 193 18.67 0.85 30.74
CA THR A 193 17.73 1.00 29.61
C THR A 193 18.46 1.05 28.28
N PHE A 194 19.65 1.68 28.23
CA PHE A 194 20.47 1.73 27.02
C PHE A 194 21.00 0.36 26.61
N ALA A 195 21.44 -0.46 27.57
CA ALA A 195 21.90 -1.81 27.30
C ALA A 195 20.75 -2.71 26.83
N LEU A 196 19.60 -2.67 27.51
CA LEU A 196 18.39 -3.40 27.12
C LEU A 196 17.96 -3.03 25.69
N ALA A 197 17.85 -1.74 25.38
CA ALA A 197 17.51 -1.26 24.04
C ALA A 197 18.55 -1.69 22.98
N ALA A 198 19.84 -1.74 23.32
CA ALA A 198 20.87 -2.25 22.41
C ALA A 198 20.67 -3.74 22.08
N PHE A 199 20.32 -4.56 23.08
CA PHE A 199 19.98 -5.97 22.89
C PHE A 199 18.68 -6.14 22.08
N GLU A 200 17.62 -5.43 22.42
CA GLU A 200 16.33 -5.51 21.73
C GLU A 200 16.44 -5.15 20.23
N ARG A 201 17.35 -4.24 19.87
CA ARG A 201 17.64 -3.92 18.45
C ARG A 201 18.18 -5.10 17.65
N THR A 202 18.71 -6.13 18.30
CA THR A 202 19.20 -7.35 17.64
C THR A 202 18.09 -8.36 17.33
N LEU A 203 16.90 -8.17 17.91
CA LEU A 203 15.77 -9.10 17.78
C LEU A 203 15.10 -8.92 16.42
N PHE A 204 15.59 -9.61 15.41
CA PHE A 204 15.03 -9.53 14.07
C PHE A 204 15.07 -10.86 13.31
N ALA A 205 14.10 -11.03 12.42
CA ALA A 205 13.94 -12.18 11.54
C ALA A 205 14.02 -11.68 10.10
N ASN A 206 15.05 -12.06 9.36
CA ASN A 206 15.31 -11.60 7.99
C ASN A 206 15.75 -12.72 7.04
N ASN A 207 15.61 -13.98 7.46
CA ASN A 207 15.93 -15.17 6.67
C ASN A 207 14.77 -16.17 6.70
N THR A 208 13.53 -15.67 6.70
CA THR A 208 12.32 -16.49 6.61
C THR A 208 12.26 -17.25 5.28
N PRO A 209 11.48 -18.34 5.18
CA PRO A 209 11.15 -18.94 3.88
C PRO A 209 10.69 -17.91 2.84
N PHE A 210 9.89 -16.92 3.23
CA PHE A 210 9.53 -15.81 2.36
C PHE A 210 10.75 -14.98 1.93
N ASP A 211 11.67 -14.63 2.84
CA ASP A 211 12.85 -13.82 2.51
C ASP A 211 13.77 -14.52 1.50
N ARG A 212 14.01 -15.83 1.70
CA ARG A 212 14.81 -16.63 0.75
C ARG A 212 14.14 -16.73 -0.61
N TYR A 213 12.83 -16.91 -0.63
CA TYR A 213 12.04 -16.95 -1.85
C TYR A 213 12.04 -15.62 -2.59
N ALA A 214 11.84 -14.52 -1.88
CA ALA A 214 11.96 -13.17 -2.42
C ALA A 214 13.36 -12.92 -2.98
N ALA A 215 14.41 -13.46 -2.35
CA ALA A 215 15.79 -13.40 -2.82
C ALA A 215 16.12 -14.36 -3.99
N GLY A 216 15.15 -15.11 -4.52
CA GLY A 216 15.29 -15.94 -5.71
C GLY A 216 15.37 -17.45 -5.46
N ASP A 217 15.31 -17.93 -4.22
CA ASP A 217 15.14 -19.37 -3.93
C ASP A 217 13.69 -19.78 -4.19
N SER A 218 13.38 -20.13 -5.44
CA SER A 218 12.03 -20.52 -5.88
C SER A 218 11.46 -21.72 -5.12
N THR A 219 12.29 -22.45 -4.37
CA THR A 219 11.89 -23.61 -3.56
C THR A 219 11.67 -23.33 -2.09
N ALA A 220 12.01 -22.13 -1.60
CA ALA A 220 11.84 -21.81 -0.20
C ALA A 220 10.37 -21.77 0.24
N LEU A 221 9.43 -21.51 -0.70
CA LEU A 221 8.00 -21.66 -0.46
C LEU A 221 7.43 -22.93 -1.12
N SER A 222 6.49 -23.58 -0.43
CA SER A 222 5.62 -24.60 -1.01
C SER A 222 4.53 -23.97 -1.90
N SER A 223 3.88 -24.75 -2.77
CA SER A 223 2.79 -24.23 -3.61
C SER A 223 1.64 -23.64 -2.79
N SER A 224 1.33 -24.22 -1.62
CA SER A 224 0.31 -23.68 -0.71
C SER A 224 0.68 -22.29 -0.19
N GLN A 225 1.95 -22.08 0.16
CA GLN A 225 2.45 -20.79 0.62
C GLN A 225 2.47 -19.74 -0.48
N LYS A 226 2.79 -20.12 -1.74
CA LYS A 226 2.73 -19.22 -2.89
C LYS A 226 1.30 -18.74 -3.17
N ARG A 227 0.32 -19.64 -3.11
CA ARG A 227 -1.10 -19.26 -3.23
C ARG A 227 -1.56 -18.38 -2.06
N GLY A 228 -1.11 -18.69 -0.85
CA GLY A 228 -1.36 -17.88 0.34
C GLY A 228 -0.80 -16.45 0.24
N LEU A 229 0.42 -16.30 -0.29
CA LEU A 229 1.04 -15.00 -0.56
C LEU A 229 0.22 -14.20 -1.58
N ALA A 230 -0.26 -14.85 -2.65
CA ALA A 230 -1.12 -14.20 -3.64
C ALA A 230 -2.44 -13.71 -3.02
N LEU A 231 -3.07 -14.52 -2.16
CA LEU A 231 -4.26 -14.13 -1.41
C LEU A 231 -3.96 -12.95 -0.47
N PHE A 232 -2.87 -13.01 0.29
CA PHE A 232 -2.44 -11.96 1.23
C PHE A 232 -2.23 -10.59 0.55
N ARG A 233 -1.69 -10.59 -0.67
CA ARG A 233 -1.46 -9.39 -1.49
C ARG A 233 -2.67 -8.95 -2.30
N SER A 234 -3.68 -9.81 -2.42
CA SER A 234 -4.86 -9.48 -3.21
C SER A 234 -5.71 -8.39 -2.55
N GLY A 235 -6.34 -7.55 -3.37
CA GLY A 235 -7.38 -6.63 -2.91
C GLY A 235 -8.58 -7.32 -2.26
N ALA A 236 -8.79 -8.61 -2.53
CA ALA A 236 -9.86 -9.40 -1.93
C ALA A 236 -9.68 -9.58 -0.40
N THR A 237 -8.45 -9.83 0.07
CA THR A 237 -8.19 -9.93 1.53
C THR A 237 -7.70 -8.62 2.13
N GLY A 238 -7.02 -7.78 1.32
CA GLY A 238 -6.52 -6.46 1.73
C GLY A 238 -5.42 -6.48 2.80
N CYS A 239 -4.90 -7.65 3.21
CA CYS A 239 -3.96 -7.78 4.32
C CYS A 239 -2.68 -6.95 4.09
N TYR A 240 -2.18 -6.91 2.86
CA TYR A 240 -0.98 -6.19 2.47
C TYR A 240 -1.05 -4.66 2.67
N ASN A 241 -2.26 -4.07 2.69
CA ASN A 241 -2.42 -2.62 2.89
C ASN A 241 -1.89 -2.14 4.25
N CYS A 242 -2.08 -2.96 5.29
CA CYS A 242 -1.57 -2.69 6.63
C CYS A 242 -0.25 -3.42 6.91
N HIS A 243 -0.02 -4.57 6.25
CA HIS A 243 1.14 -5.42 6.45
C HIS A 243 2.03 -5.55 5.20
N PRO A 244 2.52 -4.45 4.62
CA PRO A 244 3.40 -4.51 3.45
C PRO A 244 4.79 -5.07 3.81
N GLY A 245 5.42 -5.71 2.84
CA GLY A 245 6.82 -6.14 2.95
C GLY A 245 7.79 -4.95 2.98
N PRO A 246 9.04 -5.14 3.46
CA PRO A 246 9.57 -6.38 4.00
C PRO A 246 9.27 -6.55 5.49
N LEU A 247 8.80 -5.54 6.22
CA LEU A 247 8.55 -5.68 7.67
C LEU A 247 7.20 -6.32 8.02
N PHE A 248 6.30 -6.50 7.04
CA PHE A 248 4.92 -6.95 7.24
C PHE A 248 4.17 -6.09 8.26
N THR A 249 4.41 -4.78 8.20
CA THR A 249 3.73 -3.71 8.93
C THR A 249 4.07 -2.38 8.28
N ASN A 250 3.12 -1.48 8.22
CA ASN A 250 3.32 -0.08 7.83
C ASN A 250 3.48 0.85 9.07
N GLY A 251 3.35 0.30 10.29
CA GLY A 251 3.41 1.06 11.54
C GLY A 251 2.20 1.97 11.80
N SER A 252 1.13 1.89 11.00
CA SER A 252 -0.09 2.68 11.19
C SER A 252 -0.87 2.23 12.43
N PHE A 253 -1.93 2.97 12.75
CA PHE A 253 -2.86 2.65 13.82
C PHE A 253 -4.24 2.41 13.22
N GLU A 254 -4.76 1.20 13.42
CA GLU A 254 -6.00 0.76 12.78
C GLU A 254 -7.04 0.38 13.82
N ARG A 255 -8.31 0.68 13.52
CA ARG A 255 -9.45 0.29 14.34
C ARG A 255 -10.00 -1.03 13.82
N LEU A 256 -9.80 -2.09 14.60
CA LEU A 256 -10.23 -3.46 14.23
C LEU A 256 -11.65 -3.80 14.69
N GLY A 257 -12.29 -2.93 15.48
CA GLY A 257 -13.63 -3.19 16.02
C GLY A 257 -13.62 -4.33 17.04
N MET A 258 -12.60 -4.38 17.89
CA MET A 258 -12.52 -5.31 19.00
C MET A 258 -13.62 -5.03 20.04
N ASN A 259 -14.12 -6.08 20.69
CA ASN A 259 -15.05 -5.95 21.82
C ASN A 259 -14.28 -5.64 23.12
N SER A 260 -13.68 -4.46 23.17
CA SER A 260 -12.83 -4.02 24.27
C SER A 260 -13.23 -2.62 24.75
N SER A 261 -13.13 -2.38 26.06
CA SER A 261 -13.26 -1.05 26.67
C SER A 261 -11.97 -0.24 26.60
N ASP A 262 -10.88 -0.83 26.10
CA ASP A 262 -9.60 -0.17 25.88
C ASP A 262 -9.71 0.87 24.76
N ASN A 263 -9.40 2.13 25.09
CA ASN A 263 -9.46 3.23 24.13
C ASN A 263 -8.26 3.24 23.17
N GLY A 264 -7.23 2.43 23.43
CA GLY A 264 -6.05 2.32 22.57
C GLY A 264 -5.31 3.65 22.43
N ARG A 265 -5.05 4.05 21.20
CA ARG A 265 -4.32 5.28 20.87
C ARG A 265 -4.99 6.55 21.35
N ALA A 266 -6.31 6.60 21.51
CA ALA A 266 -7.01 7.79 22.00
C ALA A 266 -6.55 8.22 23.41
N ASP A 267 -6.10 7.29 24.26
CA ASP A 267 -5.55 7.65 25.58
C ASP A 267 -4.18 8.35 25.48
N VAL A 268 -3.50 8.22 24.34
CA VAL A 268 -2.21 8.88 24.04
C VAL A 268 -2.44 10.21 23.34
N THR A 269 -3.35 10.27 22.37
CA THR A 269 -3.54 11.46 21.52
C THR A 269 -4.61 12.42 22.05
N GLY A 270 -5.52 11.95 22.90
CA GLY A 270 -6.71 12.69 23.32
C GLY A 270 -7.78 12.84 22.22
N ASN A 271 -7.56 12.29 21.03
CA ASN A 271 -8.50 12.40 19.91
C ASN A 271 -9.52 11.26 19.93
N ALA A 272 -10.81 11.59 19.96
CA ALA A 272 -11.90 10.60 19.93
C ALA A 272 -11.91 9.74 18.65
N ALA A 273 -11.37 10.25 17.54
CA ALA A 273 -11.23 9.49 16.29
C ALA A 273 -10.25 8.31 16.42
N ASP A 274 -9.28 8.37 17.35
CA ASP A 274 -8.31 7.30 17.58
C ASP A 274 -8.84 6.20 18.53
N ARG A 275 -10.10 6.27 18.93
CA ARG A 275 -10.66 5.35 19.92
C ARG A 275 -10.69 3.92 19.39
N GLY A 276 -10.03 3.03 20.11
CA GLY A 276 -9.89 1.62 19.75
C GLY A 276 -8.91 1.38 18.59
N ALA A 277 -8.10 2.39 18.22
CA ALA A 277 -7.03 2.23 17.26
C ALA A 277 -5.79 1.66 17.96
N PHE A 278 -5.19 0.65 17.34
CA PHE A 278 -3.98 0.00 17.82
C PHE A 278 -2.95 -0.09 16.71
N LYS A 279 -1.68 -0.08 17.11
CA LYS A 279 -0.55 -0.19 16.20
C LYS A 279 -0.65 -1.51 15.43
N VAL A 280 -0.46 -1.46 14.12
CA VAL A 280 -0.35 -2.64 13.27
C VAL A 280 0.95 -3.37 13.60
N PRO A 281 0.92 -4.58 14.21
CA PRO A 281 2.14 -5.30 14.54
C PRO A 281 2.81 -5.87 13.29
N THR A 282 4.12 -6.15 13.36
CA THR A 282 4.77 -6.97 12.33
C THR A 282 4.21 -8.39 12.34
N LEU A 283 4.09 -9.00 11.17
CA LEU A 283 3.75 -10.43 11.04
C LEU A 283 4.99 -11.34 11.00
N ARG A 284 6.20 -10.79 11.09
CA ARG A 284 7.42 -11.60 11.19
C ARG A 284 7.40 -12.39 12.49
N ASN A 285 7.63 -13.70 12.40
CA ASN A 285 7.51 -14.64 13.52
C ASN A 285 6.12 -14.69 14.19
N ILE A 286 5.06 -14.26 13.50
CA ILE A 286 3.70 -14.24 14.08
C ILE A 286 3.24 -15.61 14.56
N ALA A 287 3.68 -16.68 13.91
CA ALA A 287 3.36 -18.05 14.31
C ALA A 287 3.78 -18.39 15.74
N LEU A 288 4.76 -17.67 16.30
CA LEU A 288 5.35 -17.99 17.60
C LEU A 288 4.65 -17.30 18.77
N SER A 289 3.80 -16.29 18.52
CA SER A 289 3.37 -15.35 19.56
C SER A 289 1.88 -15.40 19.90
N ALA A 290 1.22 -16.54 19.68
CA ALA A 290 -0.17 -16.73 20.10
C ALA A 290 -0.31 -16.53 21.64
N PRO A 291 -1.48 -16.07 22.14
CA PRO A 291 -2.66 -15.63 21.40
C PRO A 291 -2.49 -14.23 20.80
N TYR A 292 -3.42 -13.83 19.94
CA TYR A 292 -3.34 -12.64 19.09
C TYR A 292 -4.29 -11.53 19.52
N MET A 293 -4.04 -10.34 18.95
CA MET A 293 -4.68 -9.05 19.27
C MET A 293 -4.19 -8.44 20.58
N HIS A 294 -4.49 -7.14 20.79
CA HIS A 294 -4.05 -6.42 21.99
C HIS A 294 -4.63 -6.97 23.29
N ASP A 295 -5.74 -7.72 23.21
CA ASP A 295 -6.44 -8.34 24.33
C ASP A 295 -6.28 -9.88 24.38
N GLY A 296 -5.48 -10.46 23.47
CA GLY A 296 -5.21 -11.89 23.41
C GLY A 296 -6.45 -12.75 23.13
N SER A 297 -7.53 -12.17 22.61
CA SER A 297 -8.83 -12.86 22.45
C SER A 297 -8.83 -13.97 21.40
N LEU A 298 -7.87 -13.99 20.48
CA LEU A 298 -7.84 -14.94 19.36
C LEU A 298 -6.70 -15.97 19.55
N PRO A 299 -6.99 -17.27 19.72
CA PRO A 299 -5.96 -18.25 20.07
C PRO A 299 -5.14 -18.77 18.87
N THR A 300 -5.62 -18.61 17.64
CA THR A 300 -5.02 -19.21 16.43
C THR A 300 -5.01 -18.24 15.26
N LEU A 301 -4.08 -18.42 14.31
CA LEU A 301 -4.03 -17.60 13.08
C LEU A 301 -5.29 -17.79 12.25
N GLU A 302 -5.82 -19.01 12.26
CA GLU A 302 -7.14 -19.38 11.77
C GLU A 302 -8.25 -18.46 12.29
N ALA A 303 -8.33 -18.26 13.61
CA ALA A 303 -9.34 -17.40 14.22
C ALA A 303 -9.13 -15.93 13.84
N VAL A 304 -7.88 -15.49 13.64
CA VAL A 304 -7.55 -14.16 13.12
C VAL A 304 -8.07 -13.98 11.70
N VAL A 305 -7.78 -14.92 10.79
CA VAL A 305 -8.27 -14.89 9.40
C VAL A 305 -9.80 -14.91 9.37
N ASP A 306 -10.43 -15.77 10.16
CA ASP A 306 -11.90 -15.86 10.22
C ASP A 306 -12.54 -14.57 10.73
N MET A 307 -11.93 -13.91 11.73
CA MET A 307 -12.39 -12.61 12.21
C MET A 307 -12.30 -11.55 11.08
N TYR A 308 -11.18 -11.46 10.38
CA TYR A 308 -11.02 -10.49 9.29
C TYR A 308 -12.00 -10.75 8.14
N ALA A 309 -12.28 -12.01 7.81
CA ALA A 309 -13.24 -12.40 6.77
C ALA A 309 -14.65 -11.84 7.03
N THR A 310 -15.04 -11.62 8.29
CA THR A 310 -16.33 -11.01 8.63
C THR A 310 -16.47 -9.56 8.17
N GLY A 311 -15.36 -8.83 8.00
CA GLY A 311 -15.34 -7.39 7.73
C GLY A 311 -15.88 -6.51 8.87
N LYS A 312 -16.14 -7.07 10.06
CA LYS A 312 -16.82 -6.38 11.19
C LYS A 312 -16.01 -6.37 12.50
N GLY A 313 -14.89 -7.08 12.56
CA GLY A 313 -14.18 -7.29 13.82
C GLY A 313 -14.96 -8.20 14.78
N LEU A 314 -14.77 -8.00 16.08
CA LEU A 314 -15.44 -8.78 17.15
C LEU A 314 -16.59 -8.03 17.85
N ARG A 315 -16.97 -6.83 17.39
CA ARG A 315 -18.09 -6.09 18.00
C ARG A 315 -19.44 -6.69 17.64
N ALA A 316 -20.25 -6.95 18.67
CA ALA A 316 -21.55 -7.61 18.56
C ALA A 316 -22.71 -6.71 18.08
N SER A 317 -22.53 -5.38 17.95
CA SER A 317 -23.64 -4.50 17.58
C SER A 317 -23.93 -4.55 16.08
N ALA A 318 -25.15 -4.92 15.73
CA ALA A 318 -25.71 -4.95 14.37
C ALA A 318 -25.82 -3.57 13.69
N ASP A 319 -25.46 -2.48 14.38
CA ASP A 319 -25.38 -1.15 13.80
C ASP A 319 -24.13 -1.07 12.92
N ALA A 320 -24.34 -1.33 11.63
CA ALA A 320 -23.39 -1.20 10.56
C ALA A 320 -22.63 0.13 10.66
N ARG A 321 -21.29 0.03 10.71
CA ARG A 321 -20.33 1.11 10.42
C ARG A 321 -20.86 2.53 10.67
N PRO A 322 -20.98 3.01 11.92
CA PRO A 322 -20.86 4.45 12.13
C PRO A 322 -19.53 4.88 11.51
N ALA A 323 -19.57 5.87 10.61
CA ALA A 323 -18.37 6.38 9.95
C ALA A 323 -17.25 6.61 10.98
N GLY A 324 -16.07 6.06 10.72
CA GLY A 324 -14.91 6.20 11.61
C GLY A 324 -14.77 5.15 12.73
N THR A 325 -15.52 4.04 12.74
CA THR A 325 -15.37 2.99 13.79
C THR A 325 -14.44 1.81 13.41
N LEU A 326 -14.19 1.59 12.12
CA LEU A 326 -13.29 0.55 11.59
C LEU A 326 -12.30 1.16 10.60
N SER A 327 -11.18 0.47 10.37
CA SER A 327 -10.27 0.80 9.27
C SER A 327 -10.96 0.65 7.91
N ARG A 328 -10.68 1.56 6.97
CA ARG A 328 -11.20 1.49 5.59
C ARG A 328 -10.70 0.27 4.81
N PHE A 329 -9.59 -0.31 5.25
CA PHE A 329 -8.98 -1.49 4.64
C PHE A 329 -9.66 -2.81 5.06
N ILE A 330 -10.50 -2.79 6.11
CA ILE A 330 -11.21 -4.00 6.58
C ILE A 330 -12.55 -4.10 5.83
N ARG A 331 -12.59 -5.06 4.91
CA ARG A 331 -13.78 -5.38 4.10
C ARG A 331 -14.11 -6.86 4.27
N PRO A 332 -15.40 -7.25 4.21
CA PRO A 332 -15.77 -8.65 4.28
C PRO A 332 -15.22 -9.38 3.05
N PHE A 333 -14.77 -10.61 3.25
CA PHE A 333 -14.32 -11.47 2.17
C PHE A 333 -14.63 -12.93 2.47
N GLU A 334 -14.77 -13.71 1.40
CA GLU A 334 -14.99 -15.15 1.50
C GLU A 334 -13.75 -15.90 1.07
N LEU A 335 -13.37 -16.93 1.83
CA LEU A 335 -12.34 -17.90 1.48
C LEU A 335 -12.94 -19.29 1.54
N SER A 336 -12.63 -20.11 0.55
CA SER A 336 -12.78 -21.56 0.67
C SER A 336 -11.88 -22.10 1.79
N THR A 337 -12.16 -23.33 2.25
CA THR A 337 -11.30 -24.00 3.23
C THR A 337 -9.85 -24.11 2.76
N ALA A 338 -9.63 -24.35 1.46
CA ALA A 338 -8.29 -24.43 0.87
C ALA A 338 -7.58 -23.07 0.86
N GLU A 339 -8.25 -22.00 0.44
CA GLU A 339 -7.68 -20.64 0.43
C GLU A 339 -7.32 -20.16 1.84
N ARG A 340 -8.16 -20.49 2.84
CA ARG A 340 -7.87 -20.22 4.25
C ARG A 340 -6.61 -20.95 4.72
N THR A 341 -6.47 -22.23 4.38
CA THR A 341 -5.26 -23.00 4.70
C THR A 341 -4.03 -22.44 3.99
N ASP A 342 -4.14 -22.07 2.71
CA ASP A 342 -3.05 -21.47 1.95
C ASP A 342 -2.59 -20.15 2.60
N LEU A 343 -3.52 -19.27 2.97
CA LEU A 343 -3.22 -18.00 3.66
C LEU A 343 -2.51 -18.22 5.00
N VAL A 344 -2.98 -19.16 5.83
CA VAL A 344 -2.32 -19.48 7.11
C VAL A 344 -0.93 -20.08 6.88
N ASN A 345 -0.78 -20.96 5.89
CA ASN A 345 0.53 -21.52 5.54
C ASN A 345 1.53 -20.45 5.11
N PHE A 346 1.07 -19.41 4.40
CA PHE A 346 1.91 -18.25 4.11
C PHE A 346 2.34 -17.50 5.37
N LEU A 347 1.47 -17.31 6.37
CA LEU A 347 1.87 -16.69 7.64
C LEU A 347 2.94 -17.53 8.38
N TYR A 348 2.89 -18.86 8.28
CA TYR A 348 3.97 -19.72 8.77
C TYR A 348 5.30 -19.51 8.03
N ALA A 349 5.25 -19.15 6.74
CA ALA A 349 6.42 -18.84 5.94
C ALA A 349 7.17 -17.57 6.38
N LEU A 350 6.59 -16.78 7.30
CA LEU A 350 7.19 -15.59 7.91
C LEU A 350 7.97 -15.91 9.20
N THR A 351 8.20 -17.20 9.49
CA THR A 351 8.90 -17.65 10.69
C THR A 351 10.37 -17.96 10.42
N ASP A 352 11.26 -17.36 11.22
CA ASP A 352 12.70 -17.51 11.21
C ASP A 352 13.25 -17.28 12.64
N GLU A 353 13.95 -18.30 13.14
CA GLU A 353 14.61 -18.28 14.45
C GLU A 353 16.15 -18.39 14.32
N SER A 354 16.69 -18.29 13.10
CA SER A 354 18.14 -18.45 12.84
C SER A 354 18.99 -17.36 13.51
N SER A 355 18.39 -16.20 13.79
CA SER A 355 19.02 -15.08 14.48
C SER A 355 18.53 -14.89 15.92
N THR A 356 17.76 -15.85 16.48
CA THR A 356 17.28 -15.77 17.86
C THR A 356 18.47 -15.83 18.82
N PRO A 357 18.67 -14.83 19.70
CA PRO A 357 19.79 -14.83 20.63
C PRO A 357 19.76 -16.02 21.60
N ALA A 358 20.94 -16.51 21.96
CA ALA A 358 21.07 -17.58 22.93
C ALA A 358 20.60 -17.14 24.33
N VAL A 359 19.74 -17.94 24.94
CA VAL A 359 19.36 -17.82 26.35
C VAL A 359 20.61 -18.11 27.21
N PRO A 360 21.01 -17.20 28.13
CA PRO A 360 22.16 -17.45 28.99
C PRO A 360 21.88 -18.63 29.91
N GLN A 361 22.89 -19.49 30.14
CA GLN A 361 22.77 -20.56 31.12
C GLN A 361 22.76 -20.05 32.57
N ASN A 362 23.45 -18.94 32.82
CA ASN A 362 23.52 -18.26 34.10
C ASN A 362 23.54 -16.75 33.86
N VAL A 363 22.96 -15.99 34.79
CA VAL A 363 23.01 -14.53 34.81
C VAL A 363 23.92 -14.04 35.95
N PRO A 364 24.44 -12.81 35.89
CA PRO A 364 25.39 -12.29 36.88
C PRO A 364 24.87 -12.27 38.33
N SER A 365 23.56 -12.15 38.54
CA SER A 365 22.96 -12.23 39.88
C SER A 365 22.97 -13.65 40.49
N GLY A 366 23.14 -14.68 39.67
CA GLY A 366 22.98 -16.09 40.05
C GLY A 366 21.52 -16.55 40.20
N LEU A 367 20.54 -15.70 39.89
CA LEU A 367 19.13 -16.07 39.89
C LEU A 367 18.80 -17.02 38.71
N PRO A 368 17.71 -17.81 38.82
CA PRO A 368 17.28 -18.69 37.74
C PRO A 368 16.94 -17.92 36.46
N VAL A 369 17.34 -18.47 35.31
CA VAL A 369 16.93 -17.97 33.99
C VAL A 369 15.62 -18.63 33.57
N THR A 370 14.76 -17.89 32.87
CA THR A 370 13.44 -18.36 32.41
C THR A 370 13.54 -19.64 31.59
N ASP A 371 12.61 -20.59 31.84
CA ASP A 371 12.48 -21.82 31.07
C ASP A 371 12.06 -21.57 29.61
N ALA A 372 12.32 -22.54 28.73
CA ALA A 372 11.89 -22.53 27.34
C ALA A 372 10.66 -23.44 27.14
N PRO A 373 9.43 -22.92 27.28
CA PRO A 373 8.21 -23.72 27.12
C PRO A 373 8.02 -24.21 25.67
N ALA A 374 7.25 -25.29 25.52
CA ALA A 374 6.85 -25.77 24.21
C ALA A 374 5.92 -24.76 23.50
N ASN A 375 6.07 -24.65 22.19
CA ASN A 375 5.29 -23.74 21.35
C ASN A 375 4.64 -24.52 20.20
N SER A 376 3.31 -24.61 20.19
CA SER A 376 2.56 -25.32 19.15
C SER A 376 2.68 -24.65 17.78
N GLY A 377 2.75 -23.32 17.74
CA GLY A 377 2.93 -22.55 16.52
C GLY A 377 4.29 -22.77 15.88
N ARG A 378 5.35 -22.97 16.67
CA ARG A 378 6.67 -23.40 16.18
C ARG A 378 6.60 -24.75 15.45
N ALA A 379 5.92 -25.73 16.04
CA ALA A 379 5.76 -27.05 15.43
C ALA A 379 4.92 -26.97 14.13
N ALA A 380 3.85 -26.17 14.12
CA ALA A 380 3.03 -25.94 12.94
C ALA A 380 3.83 -25.24 11.82
N ALA A 381 4.61 -24.21 12.15
CA ALA A 381 5.44 -23.52 11.20
C ALA A 381 6.51 -24.43 10.61
N ALA A 382 7.17 -25.25 11.43
CA ALA A 382 8.14 -26.24 10.96
C ALA A 382 7.50 -27.29 10.03
N ALA A 383 6.28 -27.72 10.31
CA ALA A 383 5.54 -28.66 9.45
C ALA A 383 5.12 -28.03 8.10
N ALA A 384 4.78 -26.73 8.08
CA ALA A 384 4.43 -26.01 6.86
C ALA A 384 5.65 -25.61 6.01
N ASN A 385 6.77 -25.25 6.65
CA ASN A 385 7.98 -24.72 6.03
C ASN A 385 8.91 -25.81 5.46
N THR A 386 8.34 -26.70 4.65
CA THR A 386 9.07 -27.80 3.99
C THR A 386 9.64 -27.43 2.62
N GLY A 387 9.28 -26.24 2.09
CA GLY A 387 9.65 -25.79 0.75
C GLY A 387 8.91 -26.55 -0.35
N SER A 388 9.40 -26.43 -1.57
CA SER A 388 8.98 -27.23 -2.73
C SER A 388 10.14 -28.01 -3.34
N SER A 389 9.81 -29.00 -4.16
CA SER A 389 10.84 -29.77 -4.88
C SER A 389 11.56 -28.87 -5.89
N GLN A 390 12.89 -28.94 -5.94
CA GLN A 390 13.68 -28.28 -6.98
C GLN A 390 13.27 -28.77 -8.37
N PRO A 391 12.90 -27.87 -9.30
CA PRO A 391 12.75 -28.23 -10.69
C PRO A 391 14.05 -28.85 -11.20
N THR A 392 13.96 -29.92 -11.99
CA THR A 392 15.15 -30.48 -12.65
C THR A 392 15.78 -29.41 -13.54
N ALA A 393 17.06 -29.13 -13.35
CA ALA A 393 17.78 -28.17 -14.17
C ALA A 393 17.67 -28.56 -15.65
N ARG A 394 17.00 -27.70 -16.44
CA ARG A 394 16.78 -27.88 -17.88
C ARG A 394 16.82 -26.53 -18.58
N ALA A 395 16.94 -26.56 -19.91
CA ALA A 395 16.73 -25.36 -20.71
C ALA A 395 15.23 -24.97 -20.72
N ALA A 396 14.97 -23.69 -20.93
CA ALA A 396 13.62 -23.18 -21.15
C ALA A 396 12.99 -23.89 -22.36
N THR A 397 11.70 -24.22 -22.26
CA THR A 397 10.95 -24.96 -23.27
C THR A 397 9.50 -24.50 -23.32
N THR A 398 8.76 -25.03 -24.29
CA THR A 398 7.30 -24.91 -24.31
C THR A 398 6.67 -26.07 -23.52
N LEU A 399 5.86 -25.72 -22.53
CA LEU A 399 5.00 -26.61 -21.75
C LEU A 399 3.56 -26.49 -22.27
N ARG A 400 2.79 -27.58 -22.24
CA ARG A 400 1.40 -27.58 -22.72
C ARG A 400 0.41 -27.91 -21.64
N VAL A 401 -0.63 -27.08 -21.51
CA VAL A 401 -1.84 -27.37 -20.74
C VAL A 401 -2.89 -27.88 -21.72
N ARG A 402 -3.25 -29.16 -21.58
CA ARG A 402 -4.35 -29.77 -22.32
C ARG A 402 -5.66 -29.59 -21.56
N SER A 403 -6.78 -29.54 -22.27
CA SER A 403 -8.11 -29.53 -21.65
C SER A 403 -8.25 -30.65 -20.60
N GLY A 404 -8.67 -30.29 -19.39
CA GLY A 404 -8.78 -31.19 -18.24
C GLY A 404 -7.52 -31.28 -17.36
N THR A 405 -6.41 -30.64 -17.76
CA THR A 405 -5.21 -30.45 -16.93
C THR A 405 -5.29 -29.06 -16.28
N SER A 406 -4.84 -28.94 -15.02
CA SER A 406 -4.74 -27.65 -14.36
C SER A 406 -3.61 -26.81 -14.96
N ILE A 407 -3.89 -25.53 -15.22
CA ILE A 407 -2.90 -24.54 -15.61
C ILE A 407 -1.88 -24.36 -14.48
N GLN A 408 -2.34 -24.23 -13.23
CA GLN A 408 -1.45 -24.04 -12.07
C GLN A 408 -0.44 -25.18 -11.94
N THR A 409 -0.84 -26.42 -12.18
CA THR A 409 0.08 -27.57 -12.10
C THR A 409 1.23 -27.46 -13.10
N VAL A 410 0.96 -26.96 -14.30
CA VAL A 410 2.01 -26.75 -15.32
C VAL A 410 2.86 -25.53 -14.97
N VAL A 411 2.25 -24.45 -14.49
CA VAL A 411 2.94 -23.24 -14.02
C VAL A 411 3.88 -23.54 -12.85
N ASP A 412 3.47 -24.38 -11.89
CA ASP A 412 4.30 -24.81 -10.76
C ASP A 412 5.56 -25.59 -11.20
N SER A 413 5.53 -26.19 -12.40
CA SER A 413 6.67 -26.92 -13.00
C SER A 413 7.53 -26.07 -13.94
N ALA A 414 7.09 -24.84 -14.21
CA ALA A 414 7.78 -23.93 -15.11
C ALA A 414 9.04 -23.36 -14.45
N ILE A 415 10.06 -23.14 -15.28
CA ILE A 415 11.30 -22.47 -14.90
C ILE A 415 11.42 -21.15 -15.67
N PRO A 416 12.38 -20.28 -15.32
CA PRO A 416 12.55 -19.03 -16.01
C PRO A 416 12.70 -19.16 -17.53
N GLY A 417 11.93 -18.36 -18.28
CA GLY A 417 11.93 -18.34 -19.75
C GLY A 417 11.01 -19.36 -20.43
N ASP A 418 10.32 -20.23 -19.68
CA ASP A 418 9.36 -21.17 -20.27
C ASP A 418 8.15 -20.48 -20.91
N ILE A 419 7.58 -21.14 -21.92
CA ILE A 419 6.28 -20.77 -22.51
C ILE A 419 5.26 -21.83 -22.11
N VAL A 420 4.21 -21.43 -21.39
CA VAL A 420 3.06 -22.28 -21.06
C VAL A 420 1.95 -22.03 -22.08
N GLU A 421 1.81 -22.95 -23.04
CA GLU A 421 0.74 -22.95 -24.03
C GLU A 421 -0.53 -23.59 -23.45
N ILE A 422 -1.61 -22.83 -23.38
CA ILE A 422 -2.90 -23.23 -22.82
C ILE A 422 -3.86 -23.52 -23.98
N GLU A 423 -4.17 -24.79 -24.22
CA GLU A 423 -5.11 -25.18 -25.28
C GLU A 423 -6.53 -24.71 -24.97
N ALA A 424 -7.29 -24.40 -26.02
CA ALA A 424 -8.70 -24.03 -25.92
C ALA A 424 -9.50 -24.98 -25.01
N GLY A 425 -10.21 -24.41 -24.06
CA GLY A 425 -10.91 -25.12 -22.99
C GLY A 425 -11.48 -24.12 -21.97
N THR A 426 -12.21 -24.63 -20.98
CA THR A 426 -12.66 -23.82 -19.84
C THR A 426 -12.00 -24.34 -18.57
N TYR A 427 -11.24 -23.47 -17.92
CA TYR A 427 -10.44 -23.75 -16.74
C TYR A 427 -11.05 -23.02 -15.56
N ASN A 428 -11.46 -23.76 -14.51
CA ASN A 428 -12.09 -23.18 -13.33
C ASN A 428 -11.06 -23.12 -12.20
N GLU A 429 -10.08 -22.23 -12.34
CA GLU A 429 -8.99 -22.08 -11.39
C GLU A 429 -8.50 -20.63 -11.33
N ALA A 430 -7.67 -20.36 -10.33
CA ALA A 430 -6.81 -19.19 -10.28
C ALA A 430 -5.37 -19.63 -10.56
N VAL A 431 -4.59 -18.77 -11.21
CA VAL A 431 -3.20 -19.04 -11.56
C VAL A 431 -2.29 -18.04 -10.84
N VAL A 432 -1.26 -18.53 -10.18
CA VAL A 432 -0.25 -17.76 -9.46
C VAL A 432 1.13 -18.07 -10.02
N THR A 433 1.92 -17.04 -10.34
CA THR A 433 3.29 -17.21 -10.82
C THR A 433 4.26 -16.12 -10.34
N ASP A 434 5.42 -16.56 -9.89
CA ASP A 434 6.59 -15.72 -9.56
C ASP A 434 7.74 -15.90 -10.57
N THR A 435 7.56 -16.79 -11.54
CA THR A 435 8.62 -17.25 -12.44
C THR A 435 9.03 -16.14 -13.41
N PRO A 436 10.29 -15.65 -13.37
CA PRO A 436 10.74 -14.61 -14.29
C PRO A 436 10.84 -15.12 -15.74
N GLY A 437 10.49 -14.30 -16.72
CA GLY A 437 10.58 -14.63 -18.14
C GLY A 437 9.50 -15.59 -18.63
N ILE A 438 8.54 -15.98 -17.79
CA ILE A 438 7.48 -16.90 -18.19
C ILE A 438 6.51 -16.23 -19.17
N THR A 439 6.08 -16.99 -20.18
CA THR A 439 4.97 -16.61 -21.06
C THR A 439 3.77 -17.52 -20.80
N LEU A 440 2.60 -16.96 -20.50
CA LEU A 440 1.32 -17.66 -20.49
C LEU A 440 0.58 -17.33 -21.79
N ARG A 441 0.43 -18.30 -22.69
CA ARG A 441 -0.13 -18.10 -24.03
C ARG A 441 -1.32 -19.00 -24.25
N GLY A 442 -2.48 -18.43 -24.55
CA GLY A 442 -3.60 -19.20 -25.07
C GLY A 442 -3.41 -19.64 -26.52
N ILE A 443 -3.87 -20.84 -26.83
CA ILE A 443 -3.88 -21.43 -28.16
C ILE A 443 -5.32 -21.67 -28.56
N ALA A 444 -5.79 -20.88 -29.53
CA ALA A 444 -7.12 -21.03 -30.10
C ALA A 444 -7.29 -22.40 -30.78
N ASP A 445 -8.51 -22.94 -30.75
CA ASP A 445 -8.86 -24.12 -31.54
C ASP A 445 -9.03 -23.79 -33.03
N ALA A 446 -9.33 -24.82 -33.84
CA ALA A 446 -9.57 -24.65 -35.27
C ALA A 446 -10.77 -23.74 -35.62
N ALA A 447 -11.66 -23.47 -34.67
CA ALA A 447 -12.78 -22.54 -34.82
C ALA A 447 -12.45 -21.13 -34.31
N GLY A 448 -11.21 -20.88 -33.85
CA GLY A 448 -10.76 -19.60 -33.31
C GLY A 448 -11.17 -19.36 -31.85
N LYS A 449 -11.66 -20.38 -31.15
CA LYS A 449 -12.07 -20.25 -29.74
C LYS A 449 -10.83 -20.23 -28.85
N GLN A 450 -10.64 -19.13 -28.12
CA GLN A 450 -9.58 -18.98 -27.12
C GLN A 450 -9.87 -19.80 -25.86
N PRO A 451 -8.83 -20.18 -25.08
CA PRO A 451 -9.02 -20.70 -23.74
C PRO A 451 -9.66 -19.67 -22.80
N VAL A 452 -10.52 -20.16 -21.92
CA VAL A 452 -11.28 -19.37 -20.95
C VAL A 452 -10.89 -19.79 -19.54
N LEU A 453 -10.36 -18.85 -18.77
CA LEU A 453 -10.23 -18.95 -17.32
C LEU A 453 -11.51 -18.38 -16.69
N ASP A 454 -12.31 -19.23 -16.06
CA ASP A 454 -13.62 -18.89 -15.50
C ASP A 454 -13.60 -19.05 -13.97
N GLY A 455 -13.60 -17.91 -13.27
CA GLY A 455 -13.55 -17.87 -11.82
C GLY A 455 -14.83 -18.36 -11.14
N LYS A 456 -15.96 -18.44 -11.85
CA LYS A 456 -17.30 -18.81 -11.33
C LYS A 456 -17.76 -18.04 -10.09
N GLY A 457 -17.20 -16.86 -9.85
CA GLY A 457 -17.38 -16.08 -8.62
C GLY A 457 -16.75 -16.73 -7.38
N GLN A 458 -15.92 -17.77 -7.53
CA GLN A 458 -15.28 -18.50 -6.44
C GLN A 458 -13.87 -17.99 -6.15
N HIS A 459 -13.15 -17.56 -7.18
CA HIS A 459 -11.76 -17.12 -7.07
C HIS A 459 -11.64 -15.59 -7.02
N ALA A 460 -10.68 -15.10 -6.24
CA ALA A 460 -10.38 -13.67 -6.14
C ALA A 460 -9.84 -13.12 -7.47
N ASN A 461 -8.75 -13.70 -7.99
CA ASN A 461 -8.09 -13.25 -9.21
C ASN A 461 -8.03 -14.38 -10.24
N GLY A 462 -7.99 -14.04 -11.53
CA GLY A 462 -7.70 -14.99 -12.60
C GLY A 462 -6.23 -15.37 -12.65
N ILE A 463 -5.35 -14.40 -12.91
CA ILE A 463 -3.90 -14.57 -12.88
C ILE A 463 -3.30 -13.58 -11.88
N SER A 464 -2.45 -14.04 -10.97
CA SER A 464 -1.66 -13.22 -10.05
C SER A 464 -0.17 -13.44 -10.31
N ALA A 465 0.57 -12.39 -10.64
CA ALA A 465 1.97 -12.52 -11.05
C ALA A 465 2.91 -11.50 -10.41
N THR A 466 4.17 -11.89 -10.26
CA THR A 466 5.22 -11.06 -9.63
C THR A 466 6.59 -11.18 -10.29
N GLY A 467 6.78 -12.13 -11.21
CA GLY A 467 8.03 -12.34 -11.92
C GLY A 467 8.28 -11.27 -13.00
N ASN A 468 9.54 -10.89 -13.17
CA ASN A 468 9.96 -9.94 -14.22
C ASN A 468 9.89 -10.58 -15.62
N ASN A 469 9.80 -9.76 -16.67
CA ASN A 469 9.78 -10.18 -18.08
C ASN A 469 8.62 -11.14 -18.40
N LEU A 470 7.45 -10.87 -17.82
CA LEU A 470 6.23 -11.68 -17.93
C LEU A 470 5.46 -11.31 -19.20
N VAL A 471 4.97 -12.33 -19.92
CA VAL A 471 4.00 -12.16 -21.00
C VAL A 471 2.73 -12.96 -20.70
N ILE A 472 1.56 -12.33 -20.80
CA ILE A 472 0.25 -12.99 -20.74
C ILE A 472 -0.51 -12.61 -22.01
N GLU A 473 -0.88 -13.61 -22.81
CA GLU A 473 -1.50 -13.37 -24.11
C GLU A 473 -2.54 -14.40 -24.57
N ASN A 474 -3.49 -13.95 -25.39
CA ASN A 474 -4.51 -14.78 -26.05
C ASN A 474 -5.43 -15.54 -25.07
N LEU A 475 -5.87 -14.89 -23.99
CA LEU A 475 -6.71 -15.51 -22.96
C LEU A 475 -8.02 -14.75 -22.76
N THR A 476 -9.07 -15.49 -22.44
CA THR A 476 -10.29 -14.93 -21.84
C THR A 476 -10.28 -15.18 -20.33
N LEU A 477 -10.55 -14.15 -19.53
CA LEU A 477 -10.68 -14.24 -18.07
C LEU A 477 -12.04 -13.68 -17.65
N ARG A 478 -12.83 -14.43 -16.88
CA ARG A 478 -14.15 -13.96 -16.46
C ARG A 478 -14.63 -14.46 -15.12
N ASN A 479 -15.63 -13.78 -14.56
CA ASN A 479 -16.32 -14.16 -13.31
C ASN A 479 -15.37 -14.29 -12.10
N TYR A 480 -14.43 -13.36 -11.94
CA TYR A 480 -13.54 -13.30 -10.79
C TYR A 480 -14.01 -12.25 -9.79
N ARG A 481 -13.90 -12.51 -8.48
CA ARG A 481 -14.43 -11.60 -7.45
C ARG A 481 -13.65 -10.29 -7.33
N ASN A 482 -12.41 -10.24 -7.81
CA ASN A 482 -11.52 -9.11 -7.67
C ASN A 482 -10.89 -8.74 -9.02
N ASN A 483 -9.93 -9.51 -9.55
CA ASN A 483 -9.22 -9.11 -10.77
C ASN A 483 -9.21 -10.17 -11.86
N GLY A 484 -9.19 -9.77 -13.12
CA GLY A 484 -8.81 -10.66 -14.22
C GLY A 484 -7.32 -11.01 -14.13
N VAL A 485 -6.46 -10.01 -14.33
CA VAL A 485 -5.00 -10.14 -14.20
C VAL A 485 -4.48 -9.13 -13.17
N PHE A 486 -3.74 -9.61 -12.18
CA PHE A 486 -3.07 -8.81 -11.17
C PHE A 486 -1.56 -9.04 -11.25
N VAL A 487 -0.79 -7.97 -11.47
CA VAL A 487 0.68 -8.04 -11.48
C VAL A 487 1.21 -7.02 -10.49
N ASP A 488 1.99 -7.46 -9.51
CA ASP A 488 2.46 -6.55 -8.45
C ASP A 488 3.98 -6.58 -8.32
N GLY A 489 4.56 -5.39 -8.49
CA GLY A 489 5.95 -5.12 -8.21
C GLY A 489 6.88 -5.48 -9.36
N ALA A 490 6.44 -5.84 -10.56
CA ALA A 490 7.25 -6.51 -11.58
C ALA A 490 7.76 -5.58 -12.71
N THR A 491 8.86 -5.95 -13.38
CA THR A 491 9.45 -5.18 -14.49
C THR A 491 9.32 -5.93 -15.80
N GLY A 492 9.04 -5.24 -16.91
CA GLY A 492 8.95 -5.83 -18.24
C GLY A 492 7.69 -6.68 -18.41
N ILE A 493 6.52 -6.04 -18.30
CA ILE A 493 5.23 -6.73 -18.29
C ILE A 493 4.52 -6.50 -19.61
N VAL A 494 4.09 -7.58 -20.26
CA VAL A 494 3.25 -7.51 -21.44
C VAL A 494 1.94 -8.25 -21.24
N LEU A 495 0.85 -7.50 -21.28
CA LEU A 495 -0.51 -8.02 -21.32
C LEU A 495 -1.08 -7.73 -22.71
N ARG A 496 -1.38 -8.76 -23.49
CA ARG A 496 -1.87 -8.55 -24.86
C ARG A 496 -2.95 -9.51 -25.29
N ASP A 497 -3.82 -9.08 -26.19
CA ASP A 497 -4.83 -9.96 -26.81
C ASP A 497 -5.69 -10.66 -25.75
N LEU A 498 -6.15 -9.90 -24.75
CA LEU A 498 -6.95 -10.40 -23.61
C LEU A 498 -8.39 -9.93 -23.71
N PHE A 499 -9.32 -10.81 -23.35
CA PHE A 499 -10.72 -10.45 -23.11
C PHE A 499 -11.04 -10.69 -21.64
N VAL A 500 -11.38 -9.63 -20.90
CA VAL A 500 -11.68 -9.67 -19.48
C VAL A 500 -13.12 -9.21 -19.24
N GLU A 501 -13.92 -10.03 -18.56
CA GLU A 501 -15.36 -9.82 -18.42
C GLU A 501 -15.84 -10.15 -16.99
N ASP A 502 -16.71 -9.32 -16.44
CA ASP A 502 -17.40 -9.57 -15.16
C ASP A 502 -16.42 -9.92 -14.03
N THR A 503 -15.38 -9.11 -13.90
CA THR A 503 -14.41 -9.19 -12.80
C THR A 503 -14.68 -8.07 -11.79
N GLY A 504 -14.53 -8.35 -10.50
CA GLY A 504 -14.95 -7.45 -9.43
C GLY A 504 -14.37 -6.03 -9.50
N VAL A 505 -13.14 -5.84 -9.03
CA VAL A 505 -12.50 -4.52 -8.87
C VAL A 505 -11.82 -4.08 -10.17
N TYR A 506 -10.90 -4.87 -10.75
CA TYR A 506 -10.16 -4.46 -11.95
C TYR A 506 -10.14 -5.54 -13.04
N GLY A 507 -10.13 -5.15 -14.32
CA GLY A 507 -9.93 -6.12 -15.41
C GLY A 507 -8.47 -6.59 -15.49
N VAL A 508 -7.58 -5.69 -15.90
CA VAL A 508 -6.12 -5.86 -15.80
C VAL A 508 -5.53 -4.81 -14.84
N TYR A 509 -4.64 -5.24 -13.95
CA TYR A 509 -4.12 -4.43 -12.86
C TYR A 509 -2.63 -4.70 -12.58
N PRO A 510 -1.71 -4.19 -13.43
CA PRO A 510 -0.33 -3.95 -13.02
C PRO A 510 -0.24 -2.82 -11.99
N VAL A 511 0.44 -3.10 -10.88
CA VAL A 511 0.72 -2.14 -9.80
C VAL A 511 2.17 -2.24 -9.34
N HIS A 512 2.78 -1.12 -8.97
CA HIS A 512 4.20 -1.08 -8.57
C HIS A 512 5.14 -1.66 -9.66
N CYS A 513 4.74 -1.59 -10.93
CA CYS A 513 5.48 -2.20 -12.04
C CYS A 513 6.32 -1.16 -12.80
N SER A 514 7.28 -1.64 -13.60
CA SER A 514 7.98 -0.80 -14.58
C SER A 514 8.09 -1.47 -15.93
N ASP A 515 8.15 -0.68 -17.01
CA ASP A 515 8.17 -1.17 -18.40
C ASP A 515 6.93 -2.03 -18.69
N VAL A 516 5.76 -1.40 -18.68
CA VAL A 516 4.45 -2.04 -18.82
C VAL A 516 3.88 -1.79 -20.22
N LEU A 517 3.50 -2.85 -20.92
CA LEU A 517 2.75 -2.81 -22.17
C LEU A 517 1.40 -3.52 -21.99
N ILE A 518 0.32 -2.77 -22.19
CA ILE A 518 -1.04 -3.29 -22.34
C ILE A 518 -1.47 -2.99 -23.78
N GLU A 519 -1.71 -4.03 -24.58
CA GLU A 519 -2.14 -3.84 -25.98
C GLU A 519 -3.24 -4.81 -26.41
N ARG A 520 -4.24 -4.34 -27.17
CA ARG A 520 -5.35 -5.19 -27.64
C ARG A 520 -6.05 -5.94 -26.50
N VAL A 521 -6.25 -5.24 -25.38
CA VAL A 521 -7.03 -5.74 -24.24
C VAL A 521 -8.45 -5.18 -24.34
N THR A 522 -9.45 -6.04 -24.18
CA THR A 522 -10.85 -5.63 -24.02
C THR A 522 -11.31 -5.96 -22.62
N ALA A 523 -11.84 -4.99 -21.89
CA ALA A 523 -12.32 -5.16 -20.52
C ALA A 523 -13.73 -4.58 -20.31
N THR A 524 -14.63 -5.38 -19.71
CA THR A 524 -16.03 -5.01 -19.48
C THR A 524 -16.61 -5.59 -18.19
N GLY A 525 -17.64 -4.93 -17.65
CA GLY A 525 -18.38 -5.42 -16.48
C GLY A 525 -17.60 -5.32 -15.18
N VAL A 526 -16.73 -4.31 -15.07
CA VAL A 526 -15.83 -4.11 -13.92
C VAL A 526 -16.30 -2.98 -13.01
N ASN A 527 -16.31 -3.19 -11.70
CA ASN A 527 -16.85 -2.23 -10.71
C ASN A 527 -15.95 -1.01 -10.46
N ASP A 528 -14.69 -1.09 -10.86
CA ASP A 528 -13.76 0.04 -10.85
C ASP A 528 -13.26 0.30 -12.29
N ALA A 529 -11.99 0.02 -12.59
CA ALA A 529 -11.42 0.20 -13.92
C ALA A 529 -11.25 -1.11 -14.71
N GLY A 530 -11.71 -1.09 -15.96
CA GLY A 530 -11.49 -2.20 -16.90
C GLY A 530 -10.00 -2.43 -17.19
N ILE A 531 -9.29 -1.35 -17.53
CA ILE A 531 -7.83 -1.36 -17.73
C ILE A 531 -7.20 -0.39 -16.76
N TYR A 532 -6.46 -0.90 -15.78
CA TYR A 532 -5.89 -0.09 -14.71
C TYR A 532 -4.37 -0.21 -14.71
N VAL A 533 -3.66 0.91 -14.57
CA VAL A 533 -2.23 0.93 -14.26
C VAL A 533 -1.98 1.86 -13.07
N GLY A 534 -1.46 1.34 -11.95
CA GLY A 534 -1.26 2.15 -10.75
C GLY A 534 0.15 2.09 -10.22
N GLN A 535 0.70 3.22 -9.79
CA GLN A 535 2.02 3.27 -9.17
C GLN A 535 3.08 2.60 -10.05
N CYS A 536 3.02 2.80 -11.36
CA CYS A 536 3.93 2.21 -12.34
C CYS A 536 4.79 3.27 -13.06
N ARG A 537 5.85 2.81 -13.75
CA ARG A 537 6.69 3.66 -14.62
C ARG A 537 6.84 3.09 -16.03
N ASN A 538 7.05 3.95 -17.02
CA ASN A 538 7.29 3.57 -18.43
C ASN A 538 6.15 2.68 -18.95
N ILE A 539 4.99 3.28 -19.15
CA ILE A 539 3.74 2.57 -19.41
C ILE A 539 3.28 2.86 -20.84
N VAL A 540 2.80 1.83 -21.53
CA VAL A 540 2.08 1.95 -22.80
C VAL A 540 0.75 1.21 -22.69
N VAL A 541 -0.35 1.92 -22.94
CA VAL A 541 -1.70 1.36 -23.10
C VAL A 541 -2.19 1.70 -24.49
N ARG A 542 -2.35 0.70 -25.36
CA ARG A 542 -2.72 0.94 -26.75
C ARG A 542 -3.69 -0.04 -27.37
N ASP A 543 -4.34 0.38 -28.43
CA ASP A 543 -5.20 -0.46 -29.28
C ASP A 543 -6.23 -1.28 -28.45
N SER A 544 -6.67 -0.74 -27.30
CA SER A 544 -7.46 -1.45 -26.29
C SER A 544 -8.84 -0.82 -26.12
N ILE A 545 -9.78 -1.59 -25.56
CA ILE A 545 -11.19 -1.21 -25.44
C ILE A 545 -11.65 -1.39 -23.98
N GLY A 546 -12.11 -0.30 -23.36
CA GLY A 546 -12.76 -0.33 -22.04
C GLY A 546 -14.22 0.08 -22.16
N TYR A 547 -15.16 -0.82 -21.87
CA TYR A 547 -16.58 -0.49 -21.94
C TYR A 547 -17.42 -1.13 -20.84
N GLY A 548 -18.55 -0.50 -20.49
CA GLY A 548 -19.46 -1.05 -19.48
C GLY A 548 -18.86 -1.15 -18.07
N ASN A 549 -17.84 -0.33 -17.77
CA ASN A 549 -17.16 -0.27 -16.47
C ASN A 549 -17.53 1.03 -15.74
N VAL A 550 -17.10 1.19 -14.49
CA VAL A 550 -17.10 2.52 -13.87
C VAL A 550 -16.07 3.41 -14.58
N ILE A 551 -14.82 2.93 -14.69
CA ILE A 551 -13.75 3.58 -15.45
C ILE A 551 -13.33 2.68 -16.62
N GLY A 552 -13.23 3.23 -17.82
CA GLY A 552 -12.72 2.49 -18.98
C GLY A 552 -11.23 2.18 -18.85
N ILE A 553 -10.41 3.23 -18.75
CA ILE A 553 -8.94 3.17 -18.61
C ILE A 553 -8.50 4.10 -17.48
N GLU A 554 -7.65 3.62 -16.58
CA GLU A 554 -7.13 4.37 -15.43
C GLU A 554 -5.60 4.35 -15.37
N VAL A 555 -5.00 5.50 -15.07
CA VAL A 555 -3.57 5.66 -14.76
C VAL A 555 -3.42 6.40 -13.43
N GLU A 556 -3.14 5.64 -12.36
CA GLU A 556 -3.07 6.15 -10.99
C GLU A 556 -1.62 6.30 -10.52
N ASN A 557 -1.27 7.44 -9.93
CA ASN A 557 0.01 7.68 -9.25
C ASN A 557 1.24 7.16 -10.01
N SER A 558 1.25 7.34 -11.33
CA SER A 558 2.20 6.71 -12.25
C SER A 558 3.05 7.73 -13.02
N ILE A 559 4.21 7.31 -13.51
CA ILE A 559 5.16 8.20 -14.18
C ILE A 559 5.44 7.72 -15.61
N GLY A 560 5.21 8.60 -16.59
CA GLY A 560 5.55 8.35 -17.99
C GLY A 560 4.66 7.28 -18.64
N ALA A 561 3.40 7.62 -18.86
CA ALA A 561 2.43 6.76 -19.54
C ALA A 561 2.08 7.30 -20.94
N GLU A 562 2.07 6.43 -21.95
CA GLU A 562 1.52 6.70 -23.28
C GLU A 562 0.23 5.90 -23.47
N VAL A 563 -0.90 6.60 -23.58
CA VAL A 563 -2.24 6.02 -23.71
C VAL A 563 -2.78 6.42 -25.08
N TYR A 564 -2.82 5.50 -26.04
CA TYR A 564 -3.17 5.86 -27.41
C TYR A 564 -3.89 4.80 -28.25
N ASN A 565 -4.63 5.23 -29.27
CA ASN A 565 -5.45 4.35 -30.13
C ASN A 565 -6.46 3.48 -29.35
N ASN A 566 -6.89 3.93 -28.17
CA ASN A 566 -7.87 3.19 -27.38
C ASN A 566 -9.29 3.69 -27.62
N GLU A 567 -10.27 2.85 -27.31
CA GLU A 567 -11.68 3.22 -27.27
C GLU A 567 -12.26 3.01 -25.87
N ALA A 568 -12.76 4.07 -25.25
CA ALA A 568 -13.46 4.03 -23.97
C ALA A 568 -14.91 4.50 -24.15
N TYR A 569 -15.88 3.58 -23.99
CA TYR A 569 -17.28 3.92 -24.20
C TYR A 569 -18.25 3.22 -23.26
N GLY A 570 -19.41 3.83 -23.01
CA GLY A 570 -20.44 3.21 -22.17
C GLY A 570 -19.97 2.98 -20.72
N ASN A 571 -18.98 3.73 -20.23
CA ASN A 571 -18.52 3.71 -18.84
C ASN A 571 -19.19 4.84 -18.04
N SER A 572 -18.87 5.01 -16.76
CA SER A 572 -19.17 6.28 -16.05
C SER A 572 -18.14 7.37 -16.39
N VAL A 573 -16.86 6.98 -16.40
CA VAL A 573 -15.72 7.79 -16.84
C VAL A 573 -14.96 7.01 -17.91
N GLY A 574 -14.67 7.64 -19.05
CA GLY A 574 -13.95 6.98 -20.15
C GLY A 574 -12.49 6.70 -19.81
N ILE A 575 -11.69 7.76 -19.64
CA ILE A 575 -10.27 7.67 -19.27
C ILE A 575 -10.00 8.56 -18.05
N PHE A 576 -9.31 8.03 -17.05
CA PHE A 576 -9.03 8.70 -15.79
C PHE A 576 -7.53 8.70 -15.46
N ILE A 577 -6.97 9.89 -15.23
CA ILE A 577 -5.57 10.10 -14.84
C ILE A 577 -5.57 10.79 -13.48
N ASP A 578 -5.00 10.17 -12.46
CA ASP A 578 -5.12 10.73 -11.11
C ASP A 578 -3.86 10.60 -10.25
N LEU A 579 -3.82 11.50 -9.25
CA LEU A 579 -2.87 11.54 -8.15
C LEU A 579 -3.65 11.50 -6.83
N LEU A 580 -3.65 10.34 -6.18
CA LEU A 580 -4.35 10.08 -4.93
C LEU A 580 -3.40 10.14 -3.71
N PRO A 581 -3.86 10.70 -2.58
CA PRO A 581 -3.07 10.77 -1.35
C PRO A 581 -3.01 9.43 -0.63
N ASN A 582 -2.14 9.32 0.37
CA ASN A 582 -2.01 8.15 1.27
C ASN A 582 -1.63 6.83 0.57
N LEU A 583 -1.05 6.90 -0.63
CA LEU A 583 -0.48 5.77 -1.37
C LEU A 583 1.06 5.78 -1.30
N PRO A 584 1.73 4.63 -1.50
CA PRO A 584 3.20 4.58 -1.53
C PRO A 584 3.84 5.54 -2.56
N SER A 585 3.28 5.60 -3.78
CA SER A 585 3.69 6.59 -4.78
C SER A 585 3.04 7.95 -4.52
N LYS A 586 3.83 9.02 -4.59
CA LYS A 586 3.40 10.43 -4.41
C LYS A 586 3.44 11.24 -5.71
N ALA A 587 3.48 10.58 -6.86
CA ALA A 587 3.60 11.26 -8.14
C ALA A 587 2.73 10.63 -9.22
N SER A 588 2.02 11.46 -9.96
CA SER A 588 1.36 11.11 -11.21
C SER A 588 1.76 12.15 -12.24
N ARG A 589 2.67 11.80 -13.17
CA ARG A 589 3.20 12.80 -14.10
C ARG A 589 3.71 12.27 -15.43
N GLY A 590 3.70 13.14 -16.44
CA GLY A 590 4.28 12.87 -17.75
C GLY A 590 3.44 11.91 -18.60
N THR A 591 2.12 11.93 -18.40
CA THR A 591 1.18 11.11 -19.18
C THR A 591 0.83 11.80 -20.49
N ARG A 592 0.86 11.04 -21.59
CA ARG A 592 0.40 11.48 -22.91
C ARG A 592 -0.82 10.65 -23.33
N LEU A 593 -1.93 11.33 -23.61
CA LEU A 593 -3.17 10.74 -24.12
C LEU A 593 -3.38 11.20 -25.55
N HIS A 594 -3.33 10.29 -26.53
CA HIS A 594 -3.54 10.70 -27.91
C HIS A 594 -4.20 9.68 -28.84
N ASN A 595 -4.87 10.16 -29.87
CA ASN A 595 -5.60 9.30 -30.82
C ASN A 595 -6.62 8.35 -30.16
N ASN A 596 -7.14 8.68 -28.98
CA ASN A 596 -8.17 7.89 -28.32
C ASN A 596 -9.56 8.38 -28.71
N ILE A 597 -10.54 7.48 -28.57
CA ILE A 597 -11.96 7.79 -28.71
C ILE A 597 -12.60 7.57 -27.35
N SER A 598 -13.14 8.63 -26.74
CA SER A 598 -13.91 8.54 -25.50
C SER A 598 -15.32 9.05 -25.72
N ARG A 599 -16.29 8.14 -25.70
CA ARG A 599 -17.67 8.46 -26.13
C ARG A 599 -18.75 7.77 -25.33
N ASP A 600 -19.91 8.41 -25.20
CA ASP A 600 -21.11 7.82 -24.58
C ASP A 600 -20.82 7.21 -23.18
N ASN A 601 -19.92 7.84 -22.40
CA ASN A 601 -19.59 7.36 -21.05
C ASN A 601 -20.64 7.84 -20.05
N ASN A 602 -21.88 7.37 -20.26
CA ASN A 602 -23.08 7.84 -19.57
C ASN A 602 -23.63 6.83 -18.54
N LEU A 603 -22.96 5.69 -18.37
CA LEU A 603 -23.39 4.63 -17.47
C LEU A 603 -23.40 5.17 -16.03
N ALA A 604 -24.47 4.88 -15.29
CA ALA A 604 -24.55 5.26 -13.88
C ALA A 604 -23.42 4.59 -13.09
N ASN A 605 -22.75 5.35 -12.21
CA ASN A 605 -21.68 4.81 -11.38
C ASN A 605 -22.24 3.71 -10.46
N PHE A 606 -21.69 2.50 -10.58
CA PHE A 606 -22.07 1.31 -9.84
C PHE A 606 -20.95 0.81 -8.92
N SER A 607 -19.92 1.63 -8.69
CA SER A 607 -18.84 1.35 -7.75
C SER A 607 -19.40 1.17 -6.34
N THR A 608 -18.75 0.30 -5.56
CA THR A 608 -19.15 0.10 -4.16
C THR A 608 -18.83 1.35 -3.34
N PRO A 609 -19.69 1.80 -2.40
CA PRO A 609 -19.49 3.04 -1.64
C PRO A 609 -18.15 3.16 -0.88
N GLU A 610 -17.46 2.04 -0.67
CA GLU A 610 -16.14 1.98 -0.02
C GLU A 610 -14.95 2.31 -0.93
N MET A 611 -15.14 2.33 -2.24
CA MET A 611 -14.09 2.60 -3.23
C MET A 611 -13.99 4.08 -3.53
N THR A 612 -12.77 4.55 -3.85
CA THR A 612 -12.54 5.95 -4.24
C THR A 612 -13.35 6.30 -5.49
N SER A 613 -13.47 5.39 -6.45
CA SER A 613 -14.26 5.60 -7.67
C SER A 613 -15.75 5.84 -7.44
N ALA A 614 -16.31 5.52 -6.27
CA ALA A 614 -17.69 5.86 -5.94
C ALA A 614 -17.95 7.37 -5.86
N MET A 615 -16.90 8.20 -5.74
CA MET A 615 -17.01 9.65 -5.78
C MET A 615 -17.11 10.22 -7.20
N LEU A 616 -16.83 9.41 -8.22
CA LEU A 616 -16.73 9.90 -9.60
C LEU A 616 -18.13 10.15 -10.19
N PRO A 617 -18.31 11.28 -10.92
CA PRO A 617 -19.53 11.51 -11.67
C PRO A 617 -19.59 10.56 -12.88
N ASN A 618 -20.80 10.34 -13.41
CA ASN A 618 -20.95 9.75 -14.73
C ASN A 618 -20.98 10.83 -15.82
N GLY A 619 -20.90 10.42 -17.09
CA GLY A 619 -20.99 11.33 -18.23
C GLY A 619 -19.65 11.99 -18.58
N VAL A 620 -18.51 11.38 -18.26
CA VAL A 620 -17.19 12.02 -18.42
C VAL A 620 -16.34 11.31 -19.48
N GLY A 621 -15.83 12.07 -20.45
CA GLY A 621 -14.92 11.56 -21.47
C GLY A 621 -13.52 11.28 -20.93
N ILE A 622 -12.77 12.32 -20.57
CA ILE A 622 -11.46 12.25 -19.92
C ILE A 622 -11.50 13.06 -18.62
N LEU A 623 -10.98 12.50 -17.54
CA LEU A 623 -10.79 13.19 -16.26
C LEU A 623 -9.31 13.18 -15.85
N VAL A 624 -8.80 14.36 -15.50
CA VAL A 624 -7.49 14.55 -14.87
C VAL A 624 -7.70 15.08 -13.46
N LEU A 625 -7.20 14.37 -12.45
CA LEU A 625 -7.31 14.74 -11.05
C LEU A 625 -5.93 14.85 -10.39
N GLY A 626 -5.44 16.07 -10.20
CA GLY A 626 -4.16 16.36 -9.53
C GLY A 626 -2.89 15.88 -10.23
N ALA A 627 -2.99 15.29 -11.43
CA ALA A 627 -1.83 14.81 -12.17
C ALA A 627 -1.11 15.93 -12.95
N ASP A 628 0.20 15.78 -13.04
CA ASP A 628 1.13 16.77 -13.57
C ASP A 628 1.64 16.41 -14.97
N ASP A 629 2.10 17.41 -15.73
CA ASP A 629 2.75 17.20 -17.03
C ASP A 629 1.92 16.31 -17.98
N VAL A 630 0.59 16.49 -17.97
CA VAL A 630 -0.34 15.70 -18.79
C VAL A 630 -0.53 16.36 -20.15
N GLU A 631 -0.25 15.64 -21.23
CA GLU A 631 -0.47 16.08 -22.60
C GLU A 631 -1.64 15.31 -23.23
N ILE A 632 -2.65 16.01 -23.74
CA ILE A 632 -3.89 15.42 -24.28
C ILE A 632 -4.09 15.93 -25.70
N TYR A 633 -3.92 15.07 -26.71
CA TYR A 633 -3.99 15.54 -28.09
C TYR A 633 -4.54 14.57 -29.12
N ASP A 634 -5.13 15.11 -30.19
CA ASP A 634 -5.72 14.33 -31.29
C ASP A 634 -6.75 13.28 -30.82
N ASN A 635 -7.43 13.51 -29.68
CA ASN A 635 -8.50 12.64 -29.18
C ASN A 635 -9.87 13.08 -29.70
N LYS A 636 -10.80 12.12 -29.77
CA LYS A 636 -12.21 12.37 -30.07
C LYS A 636 -13.07 12.17 -28.82
N LEU A 637 -13.68 13.25 -28.34
CA LEU A 637 -14.46 13.29 -27.10
C LEU A 637 -15.91 13.68 -27.41
N ASN A 638 -16.82 12.72 -27.41
CA ASN A 638 -18.18 12.96 -27.89
C ASN A 638 -19.30 12.27 -27.10
N ASP A 639 -20.47 12.90 -27.09
CA ASP A 639 -21.71 12.34 -26.50
C ASP A 639 -21.61 11.99 -25.00
N ASN A 640 -20.75 12.67 -24.25
CA ASN A 640 -20.64 12.49 -22.81
C ASN A 640 -21.56 13.49 -22.09
N ASN A 641 -22.49 12.99 -21.27
CA ASN A 641 -23.58 13.77 -20.68
C ASN A 641 -23.10 14.94 -19.80
N THR A 642 -21.95 14.79 -19.15
CA THR A 642 -21.40 15.79 -18.23
C THR A 642 -20.31 16.62 -18.89
N VAL A 643 -19.25 15.99 -19.40
CA VAL A 643 -18.10 16.74 -19.93
C VAL A 643 -17.24 15.90 -20.86
N GLY A 644 -16.65 16.55 -21.87
CA GLY A 644 -15.62 15.94 -22.73
C GLY A 644 -14.29 15.76 -21.99
N LEU A 645 -13.69 16.86 -21.51
CA LEU A 645 -12.45 16.88 -20.72
C LEU A 645 -12.65 17.63 -19.40
N ALA A 646 -12.32 17.00 -18.27
CA ALA A 646 -12.32 17.60 -16.94
C ALA A 646 -10.90 17.64 -16.34
N VAL A 647 -10.52 18.77 -15.75
CA VAL A 647 -9.22 18.99 -15.08
C VAL A 647 -9.46 19.61 -13.71
N PHE A 648 -9.18 18.84 -12.66
CA PHE A 648 -9.50 19.18 -11.28
C PHE A 648 -8.35 18.93 -10.31
N SER A 649 -8.31 19.72 -9.24
CA SER A 649 -7.53 19.46 -8.05
C SER A 649 -8.11 18.28 -7.26
N ALA A 650 -7.25 17.48 -6.66
CA ALA A 650 -7.65 16.44 -5.71
C ALA A 650 -8.10 17.03 -4.36
N ALA A 651 -7.79 18.29 -4.07
CA ALA A 651 -7.97 18.89 -2.74
C ALA A 651 -9.42 18.90 -2.22
N PRO A 652 -10.45 19.16 -3.04
CA PRO A 652 -11.83 19.16 -2.57
C PRO A 652 -12.35 17.78 -2.16
N PHE A 653 -11.65 16.71 -2.55
CA PHE A 653 -12.09 15.33 -2.39
C PHE A 653 -11.42 14.60 -1.22
N PHE A 654 -10.31 15.12 -0.71
CA PHE A 654 -9.51 14.45 0.31
C PHE A 654 -9.01 15.40 1.40
N GLU A 655 -8.91 14.87 2.62
CA GLU A 655 -8.36 15.58 3.78
C GLU A 655 -6.92 15.10 4.09
N ASN A 656 -6.12 15.95 4.74
CA ASN A 656 -4.75 15.64 5.20
C ASN A 656 -3.84 15.08 4.09
N LEU A 657 -3.79 15.78 2.97
CA LEU A 657 -3.02 15.40 1.80
C LEU A 657 -1.52 15.30 2.09
N ASP A 658 -0.89 14.25 1.56
CA ASP A 658 0.56 14.04 1.57
C ASP A 658 1.15 14.09 0.14
N ILE A 659 0.47 14.84 -0.74
CA ILE A 659 0.77 15.10 -2.16
C ILE A 659 0.45 16.57 -2.47
N ASP A 660 0.96 17.12 -3.57
CA ASP A 660 0.33 18.30 -4.20
C ASP A 660 -0.92 17.84 -4.95
N PRO A 661 -2.10 18.38 -4.62
CA PRO A 661 -3.34 17.99 -5.27
C PRO A 661 -3.60 18.68 -6.61
N ASN A 662 -2.84 19.69 -7.02
CA ASN A 662 -3.23 20.56 -8.14
C ASN A 662 -2.58 20.13 -9.46
N PRO A 663 -3.34 19.95 -10.54
CA PRO A 663 -2.77 19.56 -11.83
C PRO A 663 -1.95 20.70 -12.44
N GLU A 664 -0.68 20.43 -12.72
CA GLU A 664 0.23 21.39 -13.33
C GLU A 664 0.67 21.02 -14.75
N ARG A 665 1.00 22.05 -15.53
CA ARG A 665 1.63 21.96 -16.86
C ARG A 665 0.84 21.14 -17.89
N LEU A 666 -0.45 20.88 -17.64
CA LEU A 666 -1.35 20.23 -18.58
C LEU A 666 -1.42 20.98 -19.93
N HIS A 667 -1.50 20.23 -21.02
CA HIS A 667 -1.66 20.77 -22.36
C HIS A 667 -2.64 19.95 -23.20
N ALA A 668 -3.81 20.53 -23.50
CA ALA A 668 -4.79 19.98 -24.41
C ALA A 668 -4.71 20.67 -25.78
N HIS A 669 -4.50 19.92 -26.87
CA HIS A 669 -4.40 20.46 -28.24
C HIS A 669 -4.79 19.45 -29.33
N GLY A 670 -5.35 19.88 -30.46
CA GLY A 670 -5.76 18.98 -31.55
C GLY A 670 -6.95 18.06 -31.26
N ASN A 671 -7.59 18.15 -30.09
CA ASN A 671 -8.74 17.32 -29.75
C ASN A 671 -10.03 17.84 -30.41
N THR A 672 -10.96 16.93 -30.68
CA THR A 672 -12.30 17.25 -31.18
C THR A 672 -13.36 16.95 -30.13
N TYR A 673 -14.25 17.92 -29.91
CA TYR A 673 -15.36 17.83 -28.98
C TYR A 673 -16.68 17.93 -29.74
N SER A 674 -17.67 17.13 -29.37
CA SER A 674 -19.01 17.26 -29.95
C SER A 674 -20.08 16.66 -29.03
N SER A 675 -21.20 17.36 -28.87
CA SER A 675 -22.38 16.86 -28.14
C SER A 675 -22.10 16.48 -26.67
N ASN A 676 -21.13 17.12 -26.02
CA ASN A 676 -20.88 16.90 -24.60
C ASN A 676 -21.73 17.85 -23.73
N GLY A 677 -21.92 17.49 -22.47
CA GLY A 677 -22.53 18.39 -21.48
C GLY A 677 -24.05 18.54 -21.58
N SER A 678 -24.74 17.68 -22.33
CA SER A 678 -26.19 17.78 -22.54
C SER A 678 -27.04 17.48 -21.29
N ALA A 679 -26.51 16.73 -20.33
CA ALA A 679 -27.24 16.27 -19.15
C ALA A 679 -26.28 16.02 -17.96
N PRO A 680 -25.66 17.08 -17.41
CA PRO A 680 -24.57 16.91 -16.43
C PRO A 680 -25.02 16.20 -15.16
N ASP A 681 -24.10 15.42 -14.61
CA ASP A 681 -24.31 14.70 -13.36
C ASP A 681 -24.64 15.66 -12.20
N LYS A 682 -25.40 15.15 -11.23
CA LYS A 682 -25.87 15.90 -10.07
C LYS A 682 -24.72 16.43 -9.22
N LEU A 683 -23.60 15.72 -9.12
CA LEU A 683 -22.42 16.19 -8.39
C LEU A 683 -21.88 17.47 -9.02
N VAL A 684 -21.75 17.49 -10.36
CA VAL A 684 -21.26 18.66 -11.11
C VAL A 684 -22.20 19.84 -10.96
N VAL A 685 -23.52 19.62 -11.07
CA VAL A 685 -24.53 20.67 -10.83
C VAL A 685 -24.47 21.20 -9.39
N LYS A 686 -24.25 20.32 -8.40
CA LYS A 686 -24.13 20.70 -6.98
C LYS A 686 -22.88 21.53 -6.70
N LEU A 687 -21.81 21.32 -7.47
CA LEU A 687 -20.60 22.15 -7.45
C LEU A 687 -20.80 23.51 -8.15
N GLY A 688 -22.02 23.83 -8.61
CA GLY A 688 -22.33 25.09 -9.31
C GLY A 688 -21.88 25.11 -10.77
N LEU A 689 -21.45 23.97 -11.30
CA LEU A 689 -20.96 23.82 -12.67
C LEU A 689 -22.09 23.36 -13.60
N TYR A 690 -21.90 23.58 -14.90
CA TYR A 690 -22.80 23.12 -15.96
C TYR A 690 -22.05 22.19 -16.91
N GLY A 691 -22.79 21.43 -17.71
CA GLY A 691 -22.17 20.54 -18.70
C GLY A 691 -21.49 21.33 -19.82
N ALA A 692 -20.30 20.90 -20.23
CA ALA A 692 -19.45 21.61 -21.18
C ALA A 692 -18.57 20.65 -21.97
N ASP A 693 -17.86 21.12 -23.00
CA ASP A 693 -16.80 20.34 -23.63
C ASP A 693 -15.58 20.23 -22.71
N VAL A 694 -15.23 21.34 -22.04
CA VAL A 694 -14.10 21.39 -21.10
C VAL A 694 -14.50 22.01 -19.76
N LEU A 695 -14.16 21.33 -18.66
CA LEU A 695 -14.27 21.85 -17.30
C LEU A 695 -12.88 21.90 -16.66
N TRP A 696 -12.47 23.09 -16.21
CA TRP A 696 -11.24 23.32 -15.46
C TRP A 696 -11.56 24.12 -14.20
N ASP A 697 -11.13 23.62 -13.05
CA ASP A 697 -11.46 24.19 -11.73
C ASP A 697 -10.64 25.41 -11.33
N ALA A 698 -9.74 25.87 -12.20
CA ALA A 698 -8.84 26.99 -11.93
C ALA A 698 -7.90 26.79 -10.72
N SER A 699 -7.59 25.55 -10.36
CA SER A 699 -6.67 25.21 -9.26
C SER A 699 -5.22 25.68 -9.47
N ASN A 700 -4.72 25.69 -10.71
CA ASN A 700 -3.35 26.11 -11.04
C ASN A 700 -3.29 26.97 -12.31
N TRP A 701 -2.33 27.89 -12.43
CA TRP A 701 -2.22 28.84 -13.56
C TRP A 701 -1.61 28.24 -14.85
N SER A 702 -0.94 27.10 -14.75
CA SER A 702 -0.08 26.52 -15.79
C SER A 702 -0.76 25.68 -16.89
N PRO A 703 -1.98 25.11 -16.72
CA PRO A 703 -2.71 24.41 -17.78
C PRO A 703 -2.89 25.26 -19.04
N ARG A 704 -2.94 24.59 -20.20
CA ARG A 704 -3.10 25.19 -21.52
C ARG A 704 -4.10 24.41 -22.36
N PHE A 705 -4.99 25.14 -23.03
CA PHE A 705 -6.03 24.58 -23.90
C PHE A 705 -5.99 25.31 -25.25
N ASP A 706 -5.55 24.61 -26.30
CA ASP A 706 -5.40 25.14 -27.66
C ASP A 706 -6.45 24.56 -28.64
N ASP A 707 -7.41 23.79 -28.13
CA ASP A 707 -8.49 23.17 -28.90
C ASP A 707 -9.57 24.17 -29.35
N GLN A 708 -10.37 23.77 -30.35
CA GLN A 708 -11.63 24.45 -30.66
C GLN A 708 -12.70 23.94 -29.69
N ILE A 709 -13.18 24.82 -28.80
CA ILE A 709 -14.07 24.47 -27.68
C ILE A 709 -15.32 25.34 -27.77
N GLU A 710 -16.50 24.73 -27.83
CA GLU A 710 -17.78 25.46 -27.91
C GLU A 710 -18.31 25.86 -26.53
N GLY A 711 -18.22 24.94 -25.56
CA GLY A 711 -18.61 25.17 -24.17
C GLY A 711 -17.45 24.91 -23.19
N ALA A 712 -17.15 25.89 -22.34
CA ALA A 712 -16.10 25.74 -21.33
C ALA A 712 -16.47 26.39 -19.99
N PHE A 713 -16.01 25.77 -18.89
CA PHE A 713 -15.88 26.45 -17.61
C PHE A 713 -14.40 26.47 -17.18
N PRO A 714 -13.85 27.64 -16.81
CA PRO A 714 -14.40 28.97 -17.04
C PRO A 714 -14.58 29.28 -18.55
N PRO A 715 -15.39 30.29 -18.94
CA PRO A 715 -15.67 30.59 -20.34
C PRO A 715 -14.44 30.98 -21.18
N ALA A 716 -13.35 31.41 -20.54
CA ALA A 716 -12.08 31.70 -21.20
C ALA A 716 -11.01 30.76 -20.65
N LEU A 717 -10.49 29.89 -21.50
CA LEU A 717 -9.42 28.97 -21.13
C LEU A 717 -8.06 29.55 -21.56
N PRO A 718 -7.02 29.42 -20.72
CA PRO A 718 -5.68 29.89 -21.06
C PRO A 718 -5.09 29.06 -22.21
N ALA A 719 -4.69 29.72 -23.30
CA ALA A 719 -4.02 29.09 -24.44
C ALA A 719 -2.50 29.28 -24.38
N THR A 720 -1.74 28.49 -25.14
CA THR A 720 -0.27 28.60 -25.24
C THR A 720 0.17 29.99 -25.70
N GLY A 721 -0.62 30.65 -26.55
CA GLY A 721 -0.37 32.01 -27.01
C GLY A 721 -0.49 33.11 -25.94
N TRP A 722 -1.07 32.82 -24.77
CA TRP A 722 -1.22 33.81 -23.70
C TRP A 722 0.11 34.04 -22.97
N PRO A 723 0.56 35.31 -22.80
CA PRO A 723 1.73 35.61 -21.99
C PRO A 723 1.60 35.03 -20.58
N VAL A 724 2.70 34.50 -20.02
CA VAL A 724 2.72 33.91 -18.67
C VAL A 724 2.14 34.87 -17.62
N LEU A 725 2.48 36.16 -17.71
CA LEU A 725 1.95 37.19 -16.82
C LEU A 725 0.41 37.30 -16.89
N LEU A 726 -0.17 37.18 -18.08
CA LEU A 726 -1.61 37.24 -18.26
C LEU A 726 -2.29 36.00 -17.69
N ARG A 727 -1.73 34.80 -17.92
CA ARG A 727 -2.26 33.55 -17.36
C ARG A 727 -2.25 33.56 -15.83
N ARG A 728 -1.15 34.01 -15.23
CA ARG A 728 -1.05 34.18 -13.76
C ARG A 728 -2.06 35.18 -13.22
N ALA A 729 -2.19 36.35 -13.84
CA ALA A 729 -3.15 37.36 -13.40
C ALA A 729 -4.60 36.89 -13.53
N TYR A 730 -4.92 36.18 -14.63
CA TYR A 730 -6.24 35.61 -14.87
C TYR A 730 -6.58 34.53 -13.84
N TRP A 731 -5.65 33.62 -13.57
CA TRP A 731 -5.80 32.59 -12.54
C TRP A 731 -6.03 33.22 -11.15
N GLN A 732 -5.23 34.21 -10.74
CA GLN A 732 -5.43 34.89 -9.45
C GLN A 732 -6.81 35.54 -9.33
N LEU A 733 -7.31 36.12 -10.43
CA LEU A 733 -8.66 36.68 -10.46
C LEU A 733 -9.73 35.59 -10.31
N LEU A 734 -9.60 34.48 -11.05
CA LEU A 734 -10.54 33.36 -10.94
C LEU A 734 -10.52 32.77 -9.53
N ASN A 735 -9.34 32.50 -8.98
CA ASN A 735 -9.17 31.95 -7.64
C ASN A 735 -9.77 32.87 -6.57
N PHE A 736 -9.60 34.19 -6.71
CA PHE A 736 -10.26 35.16 -5.83
C PHE A 736 -11.79 35.10 -5.96
N VAL A 737 -12.31 35.08 -7.18
CA VAL A 737 -13.76 35.06 -7.45
C VAL A 737 -14.39 33.79 -6.90
N ILE A 738 -13.83 32.61 -7.22
CA ILE A 738 -14.32 31.29 -6.79
C ILE A 738 -14.29 31.18 -5.25
N ASN A 739 -13.19 31.56 -4.61
CA ASN A 739 -13.10 31.45 -3.15
C ASN A 739 -13.95 32.48 -2.38
N THR A 740 -14.23 33.63 -2.98
CA THR A 740 -14.95 34.72 -2.29
C THR A 740 -16.45 34.66 -2.50
N LEU A 741 -16.91 34.23 -3.69
CA LEU A 741 -18.33 34.25 -4.04
C LEU A 741 -19.02 32.89 -3.82
N GLY A 742 -18.26 31.83 -3.56
CA GLY A 742 -18.77 30.45 -3.56
C GLY A 742 -19.15 30.04 -4.97
#